data_AF-A0A2K1FVT7-F1
#
_entry.id   AF-A0A2K1FVT7-F1
#
_cell.length_a   1.000
_cell.length_b   1.000
_cell.length_c   1.000
_cell.angle_alpha   90.00
_cell.angle_beta   90.00
_cell.angle_gamma   90.00
#
_symmetry.space_group_name_H-M   'P 1'
#
loop_
_entity.id
_entity.type
_entity.pdbx_description
1 polymer ?
#
loop_
_entity_poly.entity_id
_entity_poly.type
_entity_poly.pdbx_seq_one_letter_code
_entity_poly.pdbx_strand_id
1 'polypeptide(L)'
;MPKAEGFSLRRRLFIRLLGVLAVLTAGLFLFVSAYAQRAADAAFDRLLMASALSISDTVRVEDGRFSVDLPYSSLGILAQARRDRVFYRITAPDGELVTGYHDLPVAPAKAGVAGAASGDPATRFENASFRGMPVRIAVLKRFAAQPELGGWITIAVAQTREERGALARDILANAFLPIAFTVVAAGGLIWFGVRQALAPLGSLERMIRERQPHDFSPIAMPPPQEVSQLVQAINQLMARLKSNLDTMQTFLADAAHQIRTPLASLRLQAELAIDEDDPDALHRIAQRVHRNAVEASQLTSQLLNHAMVIHRSEALKPEDVDLGALLEQVFQRARAVAGDTAIRLDIDRAAEPATVPGDAISLREALTNLLDNAVKYAGPAGPIDLTLTPRPNGRGLRVEIADRGPGVPDAEKRRVLERFGRGSSAAGVAGSGLGLAIVTSVVEAHGADLSLLDRPGGGLIARIDFPEAGGGTTTAGGGAARALLPLLVLVALLGAPWMQAVQAAQLITYPAPGGARERLRIHSATDRQAIEPLVLDFQQLHPDVTVEYKDMDTADLYAEAVAVPAKGAATETPDLLISSASDLQVKLVNDGYTQPHRSALTDALPDWANWRDEAFGFTFEPAVIAYNRDLLPDAQVPRTRPALIRLLRDDPARFSRRVATYDTATSGIGYLLASHDALLFGQYWQLVAMMGNAQARLACCSGDILDMVERGEVLIAYNVLGSYARARAAAGAPIGIVVPEDYTLVISRVAVIPRTAPRPHLAGAFIDYLLSPRGQEVVADRSALYAISSGIKREASASGLRSSTAAPLHPIALSPALLVFLDRLKRERFLQQWQSAILLP
;
A
#
# COMPACT_ATOMS: atom_id res chain seq x y z
N MET A 1 -39.44 14.23 15.65
CA MET A 1 -37.96 14.38 15.70
C MET A 1 -37.32 13.08 15.20
N PRO A 2 -36.23 13.12 14.42
CA PRO A 2 -35.44 11.92 14.12
C PRO A 2 -34.76 11.41 15.40
N LYS A 3 -34.61 10.09 15.54
CA LYS A 3 -33.79 9.52 16.62
C LYS A 3 -32.33 9.83 16.35
N ALA A 4 -31.65 10.49 17.30
CA ALA A 4 -30.20 10.58 17.27
C ALA A 4 -29.61 9.21 17.63
N GLU A 5 -29.12 8.46 16.63
CA GLU A 5 -28.51 7.16 16.86
C GLU A 5 -27.19 7.30 17.64
N GLY A 6 -27.14 6.72 18.84
CA GLY A 6 -25.97 6.80 19.71
C GLY A 6 -24.74 6.11 19.10
N PHE A 7 -23.59 6.77 19.16
CA PHE A 7 -22.35 6.26 18.58
C PHE A 7 -21.86 4.99 19.28
N SER A 8 -21.78 3.86 18.55
CA SER A 8 -21.21 2.62 19.07
C SER A 8 -19.70 2.77 19.37
N LEU A 9 -19.33 2.69 20.66
CA LEU A 9 -17.94 2.73 21.12
C LEU A 9 -17.10 1.63 20.46
N ARG A 10 -17.66 0.41 20.35
CA ARG A 10 -17.06 -0.75 19.68
C ARG A 10 -16.68 -0.43 18.23
N ARG A 11 -17.60 0.20 17.47
CA ARG A 11 -17.35 0.59 16.07
C ARG A 11 -16.27 1.66 15.97
N ARG A 12 -16.29 2.69 16.84
CA ARG A 12 -15.25 3.74 16.87
C ARG A 12 -13.85 3.19 17.20
N LEU A 13 -13.74 2.33 18.22
CA LEU A 13 -12.44 1.75 18.62
C LEU A 13 -11.89 0.82 17.52
N PHE A 14 -12.74 -0.05 16.96
CA PHE A 14 -12.37 -0.94 15.86
C PHE A 14 -11.87 -0.16 14.63
N ILE A 15 -12.60 0.88 14.20
CA ILE A 15 -12.19 1.71 13.05
C ILE A 15 -10.86 2.43 13.32
N ARG A 16 -10.63 2.94 14.54
CA ARG A 16 -9.36 3.60 14.90
C ARG A 16 -8.18 2.63 14.85
N LEU A 17 -8.31 1.44 15.45
CA LEU A 17 -7.26 0.42 15.44
C LEU A 17 -7.00 -0.14 14.04
N LEU A 18 -8.04 -0.31 13.23
CA LEU A 18 -7.90 -0.71 11.82
C LEU A 18 -7.25 0.40 10.97
N GLY A 19 -7.50 1.68 11.29
CA GLY A 19 -6.78 2.81 10.71
C GLY A 19 -5.28 2.80 11.04
N VAL A 20 -4.91 2.51 12.30
CA VAL A 20 -3.50 2.33 12.70
C VAL A 20 -2.87 1.14 11.96
N LEU A 21 -3.58 0.00 11.88
CA LEU A 21 -3.13 -1.16 11.11
C LEU A 21 -2.92 -0.82 9.61
N ALA A 22 -3.80 -0.03 9.01
CA ALA A 22 -3.66 0.43 7.63
C ALA A 22 -2.42 1.32 7.42
N VAL A 23 -2.15 2.25 8.33
CA VAL A 23 -0.92 3.09 8.30
C VAL A 23 0.34 2.24 8.44
N LEU A 24 0.36 1.29 9.38
CA LEU A 24 1.47 0.35 9.55
C LEU A 24 1.67 -0.54 8.32
N THR A 25 0.58 -1.01 7.72
CA THR A 25 0.60 -1.82 6.48
C THR A 25 1.14 -1.02 5.29
N ALA A 26 0.74 0.25 5.15
CA ALA A 26 1.28 1.14 4.12
C ALA A 26 2.78 1.40 4.32
N GLY A 27 3.23 1.61 5.58
CA GLY A 27 4.65 1.74 5.91
C GLY A 27 5.46 0.48 5.58
N LEU A 28 4.92 -0.71 5.90
CA LEU A 28 5.53 -2.00 5.54
C LEU A 28 5.58 -2.19 4.02
N PHE A 29 4.51 -1.87 3.29
CA PHE A 29 4.48 -1.97 1.83
C PHE A 29 5.51 -1.05 1.16
N LEU A 30 5.67 0.19 1.65
CA LEU A 30 6.71 1.11 1.19
C LEU A 30 8.12 0.58 1.51
N PHE A 31 8.33 0.03 2.71
CA PHE A 31 9.60 -0.59 3.10
C PHE A 31 9.97 -1.78 2.20
N VAL A 32 9.04 -2.72 1.97
CA VAL A 32 9.26 -3.89 1.12
C VAL A 32 9.47 -3.48 -0.34
N SER A 33 8.74 -2.48 -0.84
CA SER A 33 8.96 -1.91 -2.18
C SER A 33 10.35 -1.31 -2.33
N ALA A 34 10.79 -0.52 -1.35
CA ALA A 34 12.14 0.06 -1.32
C ALA A 34 13.24 -0.99 -1.07
N TYR A 35 12.93 -2.11 -0.41
CA TYR A 35 13.84 -3.25 -0.28
C TYR A 35 13.98 -4.00 -1.61
N ALA A 36 12.87 -4.36 -2.26
CA ALA A 36 12.84 -5.09 -3.52
C ALA A 36 13.61 -4.37 -4.64
N GLN A 37 13.41 -3.06 -4.79
CA GLN A 37 14.15 -2.23 -5.74
C GLN A 37 15.66 -2.21 -5.44
N ARG A 38 16.06 -2.03 -4.16
CA ARG A 38 17.47 -2.04 -3.76
C ARG A 38 18.13 -3.42 -3.93
N ALA A 39 17.40 -4.51 -3.65
CA ALA A 39 17.89 -5.87 -3.84
C ALA A 39 18.11 -6.17 -5.33
N ALA A 40 17.18 -5.76 -6.20
CA ALA A 40 17.32 -5.91 -7.63
C ALA A 40 18.46 -5.06 -8.20
N ASP A 41 18.51 -3.74 -7.93
CA ASP A 41 19.62 -2.90 -8.39
C ASP A 41 20.98 -3.44 -7.88
N ALA A 42 21.10 -3.87 -6.62
CA ALA A 42 22.33 -4.42 -6.06
C ALA A 42 22.74 -5.81 -6.61
N ALA A 43 21.85 -6.52 -7.30
CA ALA A 43 22.18 -7.76 -8.01
C ALA A 43 22.71 -7.44 -9.42
N PHE A 44 21.97 -6.68 -10.22
CA PHE A 44 22.34 -6.37 -11.61
C PHE A 44 23.50 -5.37 -11.71
N ASP A 45 23.68 -4.47 -10.73
CA ASP A 45 24.83 -3.57 -10.69
C ASP A 45 26.16 -4.33 -10.49
N ARG A 46 26.16 -5.52 -9.86
CA ARG A 46 27.35 -6.39 -9.80
C ARG A 46 27.71 -6.99 -11.16
N LEU A 47 26.71 -7.37 -11.96
CA LEU A 47 26.93 -7.90 -13.32
C LEU A 47 27.50 -6.81 -14.23
N LEU A 48 26.94 -5.59 -14.15
CA LEU A 48 27.47 -4.41 -14.84
C LEU A 48 28.92 -4.08 -14.43
N MET A 49 29.23 -4.16 -13.13
CA MET A 49 30.59 -3.94 -12.62
C MET A 49 31.58 -4.99 -13.13
N ALA A 50 31.21 -6.28 -13.10
CA ALA A 50 32.04 -7.38 -13.60
C ALA A 50 32.31 -7.25 -15.10
N SER A 51 31.29 -6.84 -15.88
CA SER A 51 31.42 -6.52 -17.30
C SER A 51 32.38 -5.36 -17.55
N ALA A 52 32.21 -4.24 -16.84
CA ALA A 52 33.07 -3.06 -16.97
C ALA A 52 34.53 -3.34 -16.57
N LEU A 53 34.76 -4.10 -15.49
CA LEU A 53 36.10 -4.54 -15.07
C LEU A 53 36.74 -5.42 -16.14
N SER A 54 36.02 -6.42 -16.65
CA SER A 54 36.49 -7.34 -17.70
C SER A 54 36.86 -6.64 -19.00
N ILE A 55 36.13 -5.59 -19.40
CA ILE A 55 36.51 -4.72 -20.54
C ILE A 55 37.74 -3.89 -20.19
N SER A 56 37.87 -3.42 -18.95
CA SER A 56 39.01 -2.61 -18.53
C SER A 56 40.33 -3.39 -18.54
N ASP A 57 40.30 -4.71 -18.32
CA ASP A 57 41.52 -5.55 -18.32
C ASP A 57 42.09 -5.84 -19.71
N THR A 58 41.33 -5.62 -20.79
CA THR A 58 41.85 -5.73 -22.17
C THR A 58 42.23 -4.39 -22.80
N VAL A 59 42.25 -3.33 -22.00
CA VAL A 59 42.73 -2.00 -22.40
C VAL A 59 44.25 -2.03 -22.59
N ARG A 60 44.68 -1.68 -23.80
CA ARG A 60 46.06 -1.58 -24.27
C ARG A 60 46.27 -0.25 -25.02
N VAL A 61 47.49 -0.02 -25.49
CA VAL A 61 47.80 0.97 -26.51
C VAL A 61 48.52 0.24 -27.63
N GLU A 62 48.21 0.59 -28.86
CA GLU A 62 48.62 -0.08 -30.09
C GLU A 62 48.81 1.03 -31.13
N ASP A 63 49.97 1.09 -31.79
CA ASP A 63 50.36 2.15 -32.74
C ASP A 63 50.09 3.59 -32.26
N GLY A 64 50.35 3.84 -30.98
CA GLY A 64 50.15 5.16 -30.34
C GLY A 64 48.70 5.55 -30.09
N ARG A 65 47.73 4.63 -30.22
CA ARG A 65 46.31 4.88 -29.92
C ARG A 65 45.76 3.89 -28.89
N PHE A 66 44.78 4.33 -28.10
CA PHE A 66 44.12 3.46 -27.13
C PHE A 66 43.34 2.35 -27.83
N SER A 67 43.59 1.13 -27.41
CA SER A 67 43.19 -0.10 -28.10
C SER A 67 42.52 -1.02 -27.09
N VAL A 68 41.27 -1.41 -27.34
CA VAL A 68 40.56 -2.40 -26.50
C VAL A 68 40.15 -3.59 -27.35
N ASP A 69 40.33 -4.78 -26.80
CA ASP A 69 39.82 -6.03 -27.35
C ASP A 69 38.69 -6.56 -26.46
N LEU A 70 37.43 -6.31 -26.81
CA LEU A 70 36.30 -6.69 -25.94
C LEU A 70 36.26 -8.22 -25.76
N PRO A 71 36.27 -8.75 -24.51
CA PRO A 71 36.08 -10.18 -24.27
C PRO A 71 34.66 -10.61 -24.59
N TYR A 72 34.46 -11.77 -25.22
CA TYR A 72 33.13 -12.36 -25.42
C TYR A 72 32.37 -12.54 -24.08
N SER A 73 33.10 -12.95 -23.05
CA SER A 73 32.60 -13.05 -21.67
C SER A 73 32.09 -11.72 -21.08
N SER A 74 32.61 -10.57 -21.50
CA SER A 74 32.28 -9.28 -20.88
C SER A 74 30.80 -8.90 -21.08
N LEU A 75 30.25 -9.09 -22.29
CA LEU A 75 28.81 -8.93 -22.54
C LEU A 75 28.05 -10.25 -22.29
N GLY A 76 28.72 -11.40 -22.34
CA GLY A 76 28.16 -12.71 -21.93
C GLY A 76 27.73 -12.77 -20.46
N ILE A 77 28.43 -12.11 -19.54
CA ILE A 77 28.00 -11.97 -18.12
C ILE A 77 26.63 -11.29 -18.02
N LEU A 78 26.33 -10.35 -18.94
CA LEU A 78 25.07 -9.61 -18.96
C LEU A 78 23.92 -10.40 -19.60
N ALA A 79 24.20 -11.51 -20.31
CA ALA A 79 23.20 -12.36 -20.94
C ALA A 79 22.27 -13.09 -19.95
N GLN A 80 22.63 -13.14 -18.65
CA GLN A 80 21.72 -13.60 -17.60
C GLN A 80 20.43 -12.76 -17.53
N ALA A 81 20.50 -11.49 -17.93
CA ALA A 81 19.35 -10.62 -18.07
C ALA A 81 18.71 -10.83 -19.46
N ARG A 82 18.02 -11.96 -19.65
CA ARG A 82 17.47 -12.40 -20.96
C ARG A 82 16.63 -11.31 -21.65
N ARG A 83 15.88 -10.51 -20.89
CA ARG A 83 15.06 -9.37 -21.37
C ARG A 83 15.69 -7.99 -21.15
N ASP A 84 17.01 -7.85 -21.06
CA ASP A 84 17.67 -6.53 -21.09
C ASP A 84 18.58 -6.35 -22.33
N ARG A 85 18.62 -5.13 -22.86
CA ARG A 85 19.54 -4.67 -23.92
C ARG A 85 20.84 -4.17 -23.29
N VAL A 86 21.93 -4.22 -24.06
CA VAL A 86 23.28 -3.88 -23.59
C VAL A 86 23.93 -2.86 -24.52
N PHE A 87 24.52 -1.83 -23.92
CA PHE A 87 25.26 -0.79 -24.63
C PHE A 87 26.57 -0.53 -23.88
N TYR A 88 27.59 -0.04 -24.57
CA TYR A 88 28.86 0.34 -23.96
C TYR A 88 29.45 1.56 -24.68
N ARG A 89 30.26 2.35 -23.98
CA ARG A 89 31.03 3.46 -24.56
C ARG A 89 32.40 3.52 -23.88
N ILE A 90 33.46 3.42 -24.66
CA ILE A 90 34.83 3.52 -24.18
C ILE A 90 35.43 4.80 -24.74
N THR A 91 35.85 5.72 -23.87
CA THR A 91 36.50 6.98 -24.29
C THR A 91 37.92 7.09 -23.76
N ALA A 92 38.80 7.60 -24.61
CA ALA A 92 40.17 7.95 -24.29
C ALA A 92 40.25 9.14 -23.30
N PRO A 93 41.43 9.46 -22.74
CA PRO A 93 41.60 10.50 -21.72
C PRO A 93 41.28 11.93 -22.19
N ASP A 94 41.38 12.17 -23.49
CA ASP A 94 40.99 13.40 -24.21
C ASP A 94 39.48 13.50 -24.47
N GLY A 95 38.75 12.39 -24.36
CA GLY A 95 37.33 12.26 -24.69
C GLY A 95 37.04 11.68 -26.07
N GLU A 96 38.04 11.30 -26.88
CA GLU A 96 37.80 10.60 -28.15
C GLU A 96 37.11 9.25 -27.89
N LEU A 97 36.17 8.86 -28.75
CA LEU A 97 35.58 7.53 -28.72
C LEU A 97 36.59 6.49 -29.22
N VAL A 98 37.00 5.59 -28.34
CA VAL A 98 37.79 4.41 -28.73
C VAL A 98 36.87 3.43 -29.46
N THR A 99 35.78 3.00 -28.81
CA THR A 99 34.75 2.16 -29.43
C THR A 99 33.43 2.18 -28.64
N GLY A 100 32.37 1.66 -29.26
CA GLY A 100 31.02 1.57 -28.72
C GLY A 100 30.07 2.67 -29.20
N TYR A 101 28.99 2.87 -28.44
CA TYR A 101 27.88 3.76 -28.74
C TYR A 101 28.24 5.21 -28.38
N HIS A 102 28.67 6.01 -29.36
CA HIS A 102 29.01 7.43 -29.17
C HIS A 102 27.92 8.23 -28.44
N ASP A 103 26.66 7.90 -28.75
CA ASP A 103 25.41 8.51 -28.30
C ASP A 103 25.00 8.13 -26.85
N LEU A 104 25.70 7.19 -26.21
CA LEU A 104 25.38 6.74 -24.85
C LEU A 104 25.64 7.85 -23.80
N PRO A 105 24.62 8.35 -23.06
CA PRO A 105 24.76 9.50 -22.18
C PRO A 105 25.45 9.15 -20.86
N VAL A 106 26.78 9.19 -20.85
CA VAL A 106 27.60 9.11 -19.63
C VAL A 106 27.80 10.51 -19.06
N ALA A 107 27.45 10.74 -17.79
CA ALA A 107 27.65 12.03 -17.15
C ALA A 107 29.15 12.31 -16.93
N PRO A 108 29.63 13.56 -17.04
CA PRO A 108 31.00 13.89 -16.67
C PRO A 108 31.28 13.54 -15.19
N ALA A 109 32.54 13.27 -14.86
CA ALA A 109 32.93 13.12 -13.46
C ALA A 109 32.81 14.49 -12.77
N LYS A 110 32.01 14.59 -11.70
CA LYS A 110 32.06 15.77 -10.82
C LYS A 110 33.48 15.88 -10.26
N ALA A 111 34.11 17.03 -10.40
CA ALA A 111 35.41 17.29 -9.78
C ALA A 111 35.31 17.05 -8.26
N GLY A 112 36.25 16.29 -7.70
CA GLY A 112 36.27 15.95 -6.27
C GLY A 112 35.65 14.62 -5.85
N VAL A 113 35.29 13.70 -6.78
CA VAL A 113 34.97 12.31 -6.39
C VAL A 113 36.25 11.61 -5.90
N ALA A 114 36.30 11.30 -4.60
CA ALA A 114 37.52 10.96 -3.87
C ALA A 114 38.26 9.65 -4.28
N GLY A 115 37.70 8.83 -5.17
CA GLY A 115 38.36 7.62 -5.68
C GLY A 115 39.52 7.90 -6.66
N ALA A 116 39.63 9.11 -7.21
CA ALA A 116 40.68 9.45 -8.18
C ALA A 116 42.10 9.49 -7.61
N ALA A 117 42.25 9.47 -6.27
CA ALA A 117 43.55 9.58 -5.58
C ALA A 117 44.10 8.24 -5.05
N SER A 118 43.30 7.18 -5.01
CA SER A 118 43.66 5.90 -4.37
C SER A 118 44.10 4.79 -5.34
N GLY A 119 44.04 5.01 -6.65
CA GLY A 119 44.37 4.02 -7.70
C GLY A 119 43.36 2.88 -7.86
N ASP A 120 42.49 2.67 -6.87
CA ASP A 120 41.43 1.67 -6.84
C ASP A 120 40.26 2.05 -7.78
N PRO A 121 39.86 1.20 -8.74
CA PRO A 121 38.92 1.57 -9.81
C PRO A 121 37.46 1.61 -9.33
N ALA A 122 37.11 2.67 -8.59
CA ALA A 122 35.78 2.91 -8.04
C ALA A 122 34.69 3.05 -9.13
N THR A 123 33.81 2.06 -9.22
CA THR A 123 32.68 2.06 -10.17
C THR A 123 31.56 3.00 -9.71
N ARG A 124 31.19 3.98 -10.56
CA ARG A 124 30.03 4.86 -10.34
C ARG A 124 28.81 4.32 -11.09
N PHE A 125 27.67 4.17 -10.43
CA PHE A 125 26.43 3.73 -11.08
C PHE A 125 25.41 4.86 -11.22
N GLU A 126 24.97 5.14 -12.45
CA GLU A 126 23.96 6.17 -12.77
C GLU A 126 22.74 5.60 -13.49
N ASN A 127 21.71 6.44 -13.65
CA ASN A 127 20.48 6.13 -14.37
C ASN A 127 20.29 7.18 -15.46
N ALA A 128 19.95 6.76 -16.66
CA ALA A 128 19.70 7.64 -17.80
C ALA A 128 18.53 7.09 -18.66
N SER A 129 18.18 7.82 -19.73
CA SER A 129 17.36 7.30 -20.81
C SER A 129 18.21 7.27 -22.09
N PHE A 130 18.19 6.15 -22.81
CA PHE A 130 18.91 5.97 -24.06
C PHE A 130 17.96 5.39 -25.10
N ARG A 131 17.83 6.05 -26.26
CA ARG A 131 16.88 5.70 -27.33
C ARG A 131 15.44 5.48 -26.83
N GLY A 132 15.03 6.28 -25.84
CA GLY A 132 13.72 6.22 -25.18
C GLY A 132 13.59 5.16 -24.07
N MET A 133 14.60 4.31 -23.87
CA MET A 133 14.59 3.20 -22.91
C MET A 133 15.32 3.60 -21.61
N PRO A 134 14.78 3.29 -20.42
CA PRO A 134 15.47 3.56 -19.15
C PRO A 134 16.66 2.61 -19.00
N VAL A 135 17.85 3.16 -18.78
CA VAL A 135 19.10 2.41 -18.63
C VAL A 135 19.79 2.70 -17.32
N ARG A 136 20.42 1.67 -16.75
CA ARG A 136 21.41 1.74 -15.67
C ARG A 136 22.80 1.72 -16.32
N ILE A 137 23.69 2.63 -15.92
CA ILE A 137 25.06 2.69 -16.45
C ILE A 137 26.06 2.51 -15.30
N ALA A 138 26.96 1.53 -15.43
CA ALA A 138 28.18 1.46 -14.62
C ALA A 138 29.30 2.20 -15.36
N VAL A 139 29.92 3.15 -14.68
CA VAL A 139 30.99 4.00 -15.20
C VAL A 139 32.24 3.72 -14.39
N LEU A 140 33.23 3.13 -15.06
CA LEU A 140 34.52 2.76 -14.53
C LEU A 140 35.61 3.66 -15.12
N LYS A 141 36.62 4.01 -14.33
CA LYS A 141 37.83 4.66 -14.83
C LYS A 141 39.05 3.80 -14.54
N ARG A 142 39.90 3.60 -15.54
CA ARG A 142 41.19 2.91 -15.44
C ARG A 142 42.28 3.86 -15.89
N PHE A 143 43.35 3.97 -15.11
CA PHE A 143 44.55 4.67 -15.55
C PHE A 143 45.38 3.72 -16.43
N ALA A 144 45.60 4.10 -17.69
CA ALA A 144 46.60 3.46 -18.53
C ALA A 144 47.94 4.18 -18.32
N ALA A 145 48.90 3.47 -17.73
CA ALA A 145 50.27 3.95 -17.55
C ALA A 145 51.12 3.55 -18.76
N GLN A 146 51.41 4.49 -19.65
CA GLN A 146 52.35 4.32 -20.77
C GLN A 146 53.26 5.55 -20.93
N PRO A 147 54.44 5.40 -21.57
CA PRO A 147 55.45 6.47 -21.60
C PRO A 147 55.00 7.76 -22.29
N GLU A 148 54.16 7.67 -23.33
CA GLU A 148 53.75 8.81 -24.15
C GLU A 148 52.23 9.08 -24.12
N LEU A 149 51.40 8.04 -23.92
CA LEU A 149 49.94 8.16 -23.77
C LEU A 149 49.47 7.67 -22.38
N GLY A 150 49.91 8.35 -21.33
CA GLY A 150 49.42 8.13 -19.96
C GLY A 150 48.09 8.85 -19.70
N GLY A 151 47.06 8.15 -19.19
CA GLY A 151 45.80 8.82 -18.86
C GLY A 151 44.63 7.96 -18.38
N TRP A 152 43.53 8.62 -18.01
CA TRP A 152 42.32 8.00 -17.46
C TRP A 152 41.28 7.68 -18.53
N ILE A 153 41.23 6.41 -18.93
CA ILE A 153 40.23 5.87 -19.87
C ILE A 153 38.92 5.64 -19.10
N THR A 154 37.80 6.00 -19.72
CA THR A 154 36.46 5.82 -19.14
C THR A 154 35.73 4.70 -19.87
N ILE A 155 35.42 3.63 -19.14
CA ILE A 155 34.61 2.50 -19.62
C ILE A 155 33.22 2.67 -19.04
N ALA A 156 32.23 2.92 -19.88
CA ALA A 156 30.82 2.89 -19.49
C ALA A 156 30.14 1.66 -20.08
N VAL A 157 29.46 0.88 -19.23
CA VAL A 157 28.62 -0.25 -19.63
C VAL A 157 27.20 0.00 -19.13
N ALA A 158 26.23 -0.10 -20.02
CA ALA A 158 24.84 0.19 -19.77
C ALA A 158 23.95 -1.01 -20.08
N GLN A 159 22.90 -1.16 -19.28
CA GLN A 159 21.87 -2.18 -19.40
C GLN A 159 20.50 -1.50 -19.24
N THR A 160 19.46 -2.01 -19.88
CA THR A 160 18.08 -1.57 -19.58
C THR A 160 17.64 -1.98 -18.16
N ARG A 161 16.39 -1.69 -17.80
CA ARG A 161 15.86 -1.93 -16.45
C ARG A 161 14.67 -2.90 -16.41
N GLU A 162 14.53 -3.75 -17.42
CA GLU A 162 13.39 -4.67 -17.58
C GLU A 162 13.46 -5.85 -16.61
N GLU A 163 14.58 -6.58 -16.57
CA GLU A 163 14.71 -7.78 -15.71
C GLU A 163 14.84 -7.41 -14.22
N ARG A 164 15.62 -6.38 -13.90
CA ARG A 164 15.63 -5.82 -12.52
C ARG A 164 14.25 -5.32 -12.08
N GLY A 165 13.45 -4.80 -13.02
CA GLY A 165 12.07 -4.38 -12.78
C GLY A 165 11.09 -5.56 -12.66
N ALA A 166 11.36 -6.70 -13.31
CA ALA A 166 10.66 -7.96 -13.08
C ALA A 166 10.99 -8.51 -11.68
N LEU A 167 12.27 -8.72 -11.36
CA LEU A 167 12.72 -9.23 -10.06
C LEU A 167 12.15 -8.42 -8.87
N ALA A 168 12.14 -7.08 -8.96
CA ALA A 168 11.55 -6.24 -7.92
C ALA A 168 10.03 -6.42 -7.77
N ARG A 169 9.30 -6.72 -8.85
CA ARG A 169 7.87 -7.08 -8.82
C ARG A 169 7.65 -8.49 -8.30
N ASP A 170 8.51 -9.44 -8.63
CA ASP A 170 8.39 -10.83 -8.17
C ASP A 170 8.65 -10.94 -6.66
N ILE A 171 9.61 -10.18 -6.12
CA ILE A 171 9.82 -10.05 -4.67
C ILE A 171 8.56 -9.47 -4.00
N LEU A 172 7.91 -8.46 -4.60
CA LEU A 172 6.66 -7.89 -4.08
C LEU A 172 5.46 -8.84 -4.17
N ALA A 173 5.34 -9.59 -5.27
CA ALA A 173 4.27 -10.59 -5.46
C ALA A 173 4.40 -11.74 -4.45
N ASN A 174 5.60 -12.26 -4.25
CA ASN A 174 5.87 -13.30 -3.24
C ASN A 174 5.68 -12.78 -1.80
N ALA A 175 5.92 -11.49 -1.54
CA ALA A 175 5.64 -10.87 -0.25
C ALA A 175 4.13 -10.62 0.01
N PHE A 176 3.28 -10.61 -1.02
CA PHE A 176 1.86 -10.27 -0.89
C PHE A 176 1.10 -11.24 0.02
N LEU A 177 1.22 -12.56 -0.20
CA LEU A 177 0.45 -13.55 0.57
C LEU A 177 0.80 -13.56 2.07
N PRO A 178 2.09 -13.57 2.50
CA PRO A 178 2.44 -13.43 3.92
C PRO A 178 1.95 -12.12 4.56
N ILE A 179 2.04 -10.99 3.86
CA ILE A 179 1.56 -9.70 4.37
C ILE A 179 0.03 -9.70 4.49
N ALA A 180 -0.69 -10.15 3.46
CA ALA A 180 -2.16 -10.23 3.48
C ALA A 180 -2.66 -11.15 4.60
N PHE A 181 -2.05 -12.32 4.79
CA PHE A 181 -2.35 -13.22 5.92
C PHE A 181 -2.11 -12.53 7.27
N THR A 182 -0.97 -11.85 7.44
CA THR A 182 -0.62 -11.13 8.68
C THR A 182 -1.61 -10.00 8.98
N VAL A 183 -2.04 -9.25 7.97
CA VAL A 183 -3.03 -8.16 8.11
C VAL A 183 -4.42 -8.72 8.46
N VAL A 184 -4.84 -9.82 7.84
CA VAL A 184 -6.12 -10.49 8.17
C VAL A 184 -6.08 -11.06 9.58
N ALA A 185 -4.99 -11.71 9.98
CA ALA A 185 -4.79 -12.22 11.34
C ALA A 185 -4.81 -11.08 12.39
N ALA A 186 -4.08 -9.99 12.14
CA ALA A 186 -4.09 -8.80 13.00
C ALA A 186 -5.48 -8.15 13.09
N GLY A 187 -6.21 -8.04 11.98
CA GLY A 187 -7.59 -7.56 11.96
C GLY A 187 -8.55 -8.45 12.74
N GLY A 188 -8.39 -9.77 12.65
CA GLY A 188 -9.13 -10.76 13.45
C GLY A 188 -8.84 -10.66 14.94
N LEU A 189 -7.57 -10.52 15.33
CA LEU A 189 -7.14 -10.31 16.72
C LEU A 189 -7.66 -8.98 17.28
N ILE A 190 -7.64 -7.89 16.50
CA ILE A 190 -8.23 -6.60 16.88
C ILE A 190 -9.75 -6.74 17.07
N TRP A 191 -10.46 -7.42 16.14
CA TRP A 191 -11.90 -7.66 16.27
C TRP A 191 -12.23 -8.49 17.52
N PHE A 192 -11.46 -9.53 17.80
CA PHE A 192 -11.62 -10.41 18.96
C PHE A 192 -11.34 -9.65 20.27
N GLY A 193 -10.19 -8.99 20.38
CA GLY A 193 -9.81 -8.20 21.56
C GLY A 193 -10.80 -7.07 21.87
N VAL A 194 -11.22 -6.31 20.86
CA VAL A 194 -12.25 -5.26 21.01
C VAL A 194 -13.63 -5.85 21.37
N ARG A 195 -13.97 -7.05 20.92
CA ARG A 195 -15.19 -7.77 21.34
C ARG A 195 -15.09 -8.24 22.79
N GLN A 196 -13.94 -8.76 23.22
CA GLN A 196 -13.73 -9.30 24.55
C GLN A 196 -13.65 -8.19 25.61
N ALA A 197 -12.85 -7.14 25.37
CA ALA A 197 -12.66 -6.02 26.31
C ALA A 197 -13.96 -5.24 26.57
N LEU A 198 -14.85 -5.14 25.59
CA LEU A 198 -16.14 -4.43 25.72
C LEU A 198 -17.30 -5.35 26.13
N ALA A 199 -17.09 -6.66 26.27
CA ALA A 199 -18.13 -7.60 26.68
C ALA A 199 -18.74 -7.32 28.07
N PRO A 200 -17.98 -6.90 29.11
CA PRO A 200 -18.56 -6.59 30.43
C PRO A 200 -19.60 -5.47 30.37
N LEU A 201 -19.41 -4.45 29.52
CA LEU A 201 -20.36 -3.34 29.36
C LEU A 201 -21.71 -3.83 28.81
N GLY A 202 -21.69 -4.73 27.83
CA GLY A 202 -22.89 -5.37 27.27
C GLY A 202 -23.54 -6.42 28.19
N SER A 203 -22.91 -6.75 29.32
CA SER A 203 -23.54 -7.51 30.41
C SER A 203 -24.13 -6.58 31.48
N LEU A 204 -23.40 -5.51 31.83
CA LEU A 204 -23.89 -4.46 32.73
C LEU A 204 -25.16 -3.77 32.18
N GLU A 205 -25.22 -3.49 30.87
CA GLU A 205 -26.40 -2.94 30.21
C GLU A 205 -27.64 -3.84 30.39
N ARG A 206 -27.47 -5.16 30.19
CA ARG A 206 -28.56 -6.14 30.36
C ARG A 206 -29.01 -6.24 31.80
N MET A 207 -28.09 -6.35 32.77
CA MET A 207 -28.44 -6.37 34.19
C MET A 207 -29.15 -5.10 34.68
N ILE A 208 -28.98 -3.96 34.01
CA ILE A 208 -29.72 -2.72 34.30
C ILE A 208 -31.08 -2.72 33.58
N ARG A 209 -31.14 -3.18 32.33
CA ARG A 209 -32.36 -3.23 31.50
C ARG A 209 -33.37 -4.31 31.95
N GLU A 210 -32.89 -5.41 32.52
CA GLU A 210 -33.69 -6.57 32.93
C GLU A 210 -34.19 -6.47 34.39
N ARG A 211 -33.80 -5.42 35.12
CA ARG A 211 -34.26 -5.15 36.49
C ARG A 211 -35.73 -4.74 36.54
N GLN A 212 -36.42 -5.23 37.56
CA GLN A 212 -37.80 -4.82 37.85
C GLN A 212 -37.81 -3.44 38.55
N PRO A 213 -38.89 -2.63 38.44
CA PRO A 213 -38.96 -1.28 39.01
C PRO A 213 -38.76 -1.17 40.54
N HIS A 214 -38.81 -2.30 41.26
CA HIS A 214 -38.65 -2.37 42.71
C HIS A 214 -37.37 -3.14 43.14
N ASP A 215 -36.51 -3.55 42.19
CA ASP A 215 -35.27 -4.26 42.50
C ASP A 215 -34.11 -3.29 42.74
N PHE A 216 -33.96 -2.90 44.02
CA PHE A 216 -32.88 -2.05 44.53
C PHE A 216 -31.65 -2.83 45.04
N SER A 217 -31.50 -4.10 44.69
CA SER A 217 -30.32 -4.90 45.07
C SER A 217 -29.02 -4.28 44.51
N PRO A 218 -27.86 -4.42 45.15
CA PRO A 218 -26.59 -3.97 44.59
C PRO A 218 -26.19 -4.81 43.36
N ILE A 219 -25.55 -4.19 42.37
CA ILE A 219 -24.93 -4.89 41.25
C ILE A 219 -23.70 -5.64 41.78
N ALA A 220 -23.80 -6.97 41.82
CA ALA A 220 -22.87 -7.85 42.56
C ALA A 220 -21.77 -8.50 41.71
N MET A 221 -21.55 -8.07 40.46
CA MET A 221 -20.37 -8.50 39.69
C MET A 221 -19.13 -7.66 40.05
N PRO A 222 -17.91 -8.22 40.08
CA PRO A 222 -16.70 -7.43 40.11
C PRO A 222 -16.54 -6.68 38.76
N PRO A 223 -16.57 -5.34 38.74
CA PRO A 223 -16.47 -4.57 37.49
C PRO A 223 -15.00 -4.39 37.06
N PRO A 224 -14.72 -4.22 35.74
CA PRO A 224 -13.46 -3.64 35.28
C PRO A 224 -13.16 -2.32 35.97
N GLN A 225 -11.87 -1.99 36.17
CA GLN A 225 -11.46 -0.80 36.92
C GLN A 225 -12.05 0.49 36.33
N GLU A 226 -12.15 0.56 35.00
CA GLU A 226 -12.65 1.69 34.20
C GLU A 226 -14.14 1.98 34.41
N VAL A 227 -14.92 1.01 34.93
CA VAL A 227 -16.35 1.18 35.27
C VAL A 227 -16.66 0.92 36.75
N SER A 228 -15.63 0.66 37.57
CA SER A 228 -15.79 0.46 39.02
C SER A 228 -16.52 1.62 39.71
N GLN A 229 -16.11 2.85 39.43
CA GLN A 229 -16.72 4.08 39.96
C GLN A 229 -18.18 4.25 39.50
N LEU A 230 -18.50 3.87 38.26
CA LEU A 230 -19.86 3.94 37.72
C LEU A 230 -20.78 2.94 38.43
N VAL A 231 -20.33 1.70 38.64
CA VAL A 231 -21.09 0.68 39.37
C VAL A 231 -21.26 1.07 40.85
N GLN A 232 -20.25 1.67 41.47
CA GLN A 232 -20.37 2.22 42.83
C GLN A 232 -21.40 3.36 42.89
N ALA A 233 -21.38 4.31 41.96
CA ALA A 233 -22.34 5.41 41.90
C ALA A 233 -23.78 4.91 41.69
N ILE A 234 -23.99 3.90 40.82
CA ILE A 234 -25.29 3.26 40.63
C ILE A 234 -25.76 2.56 41.92
N ASN A 235 -24.89 1.78 42.57
CA ASN A 235 -25.24 1.11 43.84
C ASN A 235 -25.59 2.11 44.95
N GLN A 236 -24.88 3.25 45.03
CA GLN A 236 -25.22 4.34 45.97
C GLN A 236 -26.57 4.99 45.64
N LEU A 237 -26.89 5.20 44.35
CA LEU A 237 -28.18 5.74 43.92
C LEU A 237 -29.34 4.79 44.27
N MET A 238 -29.19 3.49 44.02
CA MET A 238 -30.21 2.48 44.36
C MET A 238 -30.44 2.39 45.88
N ALA A 239 -29.36 2.49 46.69
CA ALA A 239 -29.47 2.52 48.15
C ALA A 239 -30.23 3.75 48.65
N ARG A 240 -29.96 4.95 48.11
CA ARG A 240 -30.70 6.18 48.43
C ARG A 240 -32.17 6.07 48.04
N LEU A 241 -32.46 5.61 46.82
CA LEU A 241 -33.82 5.46 46.33
C LEU A 241 -34.64 4.46 47.17
N LYS A 242 -34.04 3.34 47.59
CA LYS A 242 -34.67 2.43 48.55
C LYS A 242 -34.96 3.11 49.89
N SER A 243 -33.99 3.82 50.46
CA SER A 243 -34.16 4.52 51.74
C SER A 243 -35.32 5.53 51.72
N ASN A 244 -35.46 6.29 50.64
CA ASN A 244 -36.55 7.26 50.49
C ASN A 244 -37.92 6.54 50.34
N LEU A 245 -37.98 5.44 49.58
CA LEU A 245 -39.21 4.65 49.42
C LEU A 245 -39.65 3.96 50.73
N ASP A 246 -38.72 3.37 51.48
CA ASP A 246 -39.00 2.76 52.78
C ASP A 246 -39.52 3.81 53.78
N THR A 247 -38.94 5.02 53.74
CA THR A 247 -39.37 6.18 54.56
C THR A 247 -40.79 6.63 54.18
N MET A 248 -41.09 6.77 52.89
CA MET A 248 -42.44 7.13 52.41
C MET A 248 -43.49 6.08 52.82
N GLN A 249 -43.18 4.78 52.70
CA GLN A 249 -44.12 3.72 53.09
C GLN A 249 -44.41 3.75 54.60
N THR A 250 -43.39 3.99 55.43
CA THR A 250 -43.55 4.13 56.88
C THR A 250 -44.45 5.32 57.24
N PHE A 251 -44.19 6.50 56.65
CA PHE A 251 -45.02 7.69 56.86
C PHE A 251 -46.49 7.49 56.46
N LEU A 252 -46.74 6.83 55.32
CA LEU A 252 -48.10 6.53 54.86
C LEU A 252 -48.84 5.56 55.80
N ALA A 253 -48.14 4.59 56.40
CA ALA A 253 -48.72 3.67 57.37
C ALA A 253 -49.11 4.39 58.67
N ASP A 254 -48.22 5.23 59.21
CA ASP A 254 -48.47 6.00 60.43
C ASP A 254 -49.62 7.01 60.25
N ALA A 255 -49.62 7.76 59.13
CA ALA A 255 -50.70 8.69 58.82
C ALA A 255 -52.06 7.98 58.69
N ALA A 256 -52.10 6.81 58.02
CA ALA A 256 -53.32 6.01 57.91
C ALA A 256 -53.81 5.48 59.27
N HIS A 257 -52.90 5.16 60.21
CA HIS A 257 -53.29 4.77 61.57
C HIS A 257 -53.81 5.96 62.37
N GLN A 258 -53.13 7.12 62.33
CA GLN A 258 -53.52 8.31 63.07
C GLN A 258 -54.86 8.90 62.60
N ILE A 259 -55.19 8.80 61.31
CA ILE A 259 -56.51 9.19 60.77
C ILE A 259 -57.63 8.21 61.19
N ARG A 260 -57.32 6.91 61.31
CA ARG A 260 -58.34 5.88 61.64
C ARG A 260 -58.91 6.03 63.05
N THR A 261 -58.09 6.41 64.03
CA THR A 261 -58.49 6.51 65.45
C THR A 261 -59.60 7.55 65.71
N PRO A 262 -59.48 8.84 65.31
CA PRO A 262 -60.55 9.82 65.52
C PRO A 262 -61.78 9.52 64.65
N LEU A 263 -61.63 8.95 63.44
CA LEU A 263 -62.77 8.51 62.63
C LEU A 263 -63.57 7.37 63.28
N ALA A 264 -62.90 6.42 63.95
CA ALA A 264 -63.58 5.38 64.71
C ALA A 264 -64.32 5.96 65.93
N SER A 265 -63.71 6.90 66.64
CA SER A 265 -64.32 7.63 67.76
C SER A 265 -65.54 8.47 67.33
N LEU A 266 -65.45 9.13 66.17
CA LEU A 266 -66.57 9.82 65.52
C LEU A 266 -67.72 8.87 65.19
N ARG A 267 -67.43 7.72 64.58
CA ARG A 267 -68.46 6.74 64.19
C ARG A 267 -69.21 6.21 65.41
N LEU A 268 -68.48 5.83 66.47
CA LEU A 268 -69.06 5.35 67.73
C LEU A 268 -69.95 6.43 68.39
N GLN A 269 -69.55 7.70 68.37
CA GLN A 269 -70.37 8.77 68.94
C GLN A 269 -71.56 9.14 68.05
N ALA A 270 -71.48 8.94 66.74
CA ALA A 270 -72.63 9.09 65.85
C ALA A 270 -73.62 7.93 66.01
N GLU A 271 -73.14 6.69 66.20
CA GLU A 271 -73.96 5.52 66.55
C GLU A 271 -74.71 5.77 67.87
N LEU A 272 -74.00 6.21 68.92
CA LEU A 272 -74.61 6.59 70.21
C LEU A 272 -75.60 7.78 70.13
N ALA A 273 -75.62 8.55 69.04
CA ALA A 273 -76.58 9.65 68.84
C ALA A 273 -77.86 9.22 68.12
N ILE A 274 -77.91 8.01 67.56
CA ILE A 274 -79.08 7.50 66.82
C ILE A 274 -80.09 6.84 67.78
N ASP A 275 -79.59 6.25 68.87
CA ASP A 275 -80.38 5.50 69.86
C ASP A 275 -80.65 6.31 71.15
N GLU A 276 -80.54 7.65 71.13
CA GLU A 276 -80.66 8.53 72.30
C GLU A 276 -81.85 9.52 72.17
N ASP A 277 -82.83 9.40 73.07
CA ASP A 277 -84.06 10.19 73.08
C ASP A 277 -84.00 11.43 74.02
N ASP A 278 -83.04 11.55 74.95
CA ASP A 278 -82.89 12.76 75.79
C ASP A 278 -82.31 13.94 74.96
N PRO A 279 -83.04 15.06 74.78
CA PRO A 279 -82.54 16.21 74.04
C PRO A 279 -81.24 16.80 74.61
N ASP A 280 -81.06 16.76 75.93
CA ASP A 280 -79.85 17.28 76.57
C ASP A 280 -78.66 16.30 76.38
N ALA A 281 -78.91 14.99 76.38
CA ALA A 281 -77.90 13.98 76.04
C ALA A 281 -77.50 14.06 74.58
N LEU A 282 -78.47 14.15 73.67
CA LEU A 282 -78.26 14.33 72.25
C LEU A 282 -77.43 15.59 71.97
N HIS A 283 -77.72 16.71 72.65
CA HIS A 283 -76.89 17.92 72.57
C HIS A 283 -75.45 17.69 73.09
N ARG A 284 -75.28 16.98 74.22
CA ARG A 284 -73.96 16.58 74.75
C ARG A 284 -73.21 15.62 73.81
N ILE A 285 -73.89 14.77 73.03
CA ILE A 285 -73.27 13.88 72.03
C ILE A 285 -72.90 14.67 70.78
N ALA A 286 -73.81 15.46 70.21
CA ALA A 286 -73.57 16.31 69.05
C ALA A 286 -72.38 17.27 69.26
N GLN A 287 -72.24 17.86 70.46
CA GLN A 287 -71.06 18.64 70.83
C GLN A 287 -69.75 17.82 70.84
N ARG A 288 -69.77 16.55 71.27
CA ARG A 288 -68.58 15.68 71.27
C ARG A 288 -68.23 15.24 69.85
N VAL A 289 -69.21 14.87 69.02
CA VAL A 289 -69.05 14.61 67.58
C VAL A 289 -68.44 15.83 66.88
N HIS A 290 -68.96 17.04 67.13
CA HIS A 290 -68.41 18.26 66.56
C HIS A 290 -66.95 18.50 66.98
N ARG A 291 -66.61 18.33 68.26
CA ARG A 291 -65.21 18.46 68.74
C ARG A 291 -64.29 17.43 68.10
N ASN A 292 -64.68 16.15 68.06
CA ASN A 292 -63.89 15.11 67.40
C ASN A 292 -63.73 15.36 65.88
N ALA A 293 -64.72 15.98 65.22
CA ALA A 293 -64.65 16.31 63.79
C ALA A 293 -63.71 17.48 63.52
N VAL A 294 -63.72 18.50 64.39
CA VAL A 294 -62.74 19.59 64.37
C VAL A 294 -61.33 19.05 64.63
N GLU A 295 -61.16 18.16 65.62
CA GLU A 295 -59.88 17.54 65.93
C GLU A 295 -59.36 16.66 64.79
N ALA A 296 -60.22 15.81 64.18
CA ALA A 296 -59.87 15.02 63.01
C ALA A 296 -59.49 15.89 61.79
N SER A 297 -60.20 17.00 61.57
CA SER A 297 -59.91 17.96 60.51
C SER A 297 -58.58 18.69 60.76
N GLN A 298 -58.30 19.11 61.99
CA GLN A 298 -57.02 19.71 62.40
C GLN A 298 -55.86 18.71 62.23
N LEU A 299 -56.03 17.46 62.67
CA LEU A 299 -55.00 16.42 62.53
C LEU A 299 -54.72 16.11 61.05
N THR A 300 -55.77 16.00 60.23
CA THR A 300 -55.64 15.79 58.77
C THR A 300 -54.96 16.97 58.10
N SER A 301 -55.28 18.20 58.50
CA SER A 301 -54.61 19.43 58.01
C SER A 301 -53.15 19.49 58.43
N GLN A 302 -52.81 19.09 59.66
CA GLN A 302 -51.43 19.00 60.14
C GLN A 302 -50.63 17.94 59.39
N LEU A 303 -51.22 16.77 59.11
CA LEU A 303 -50.59 15.72 58.29
C LEU A 303 -50.38 16.19 56.83
N LEU A 304 -51.33 16.93 56.25
CA LEU A 304 -51.22 17.51 54.91
C LEU A 304 -50.13 18.60 54.85
N ASN A 305 -50.09 19.54 55.79
CA ASN A 305 -49.01 20.53 55.87
C ASN A 305 -47.64 19.85 56.04
N HIS A 306 -47.53 18.88 56.95
CA HIS A 306 -46.28 18.15 57.20
C HIS A 306 -45.80 17.37 55.96
N ALA A 307 -46.71 16.71 55.24
CA ALA A 307 -46.40 16.04 53.97
C ALA A 307 -45.99 17.04 52.86
N MET A 308 -46.66 18.20 52.78
CA MET A 308 -46.31 19.24 51.81
C MET A 308 -44.94 19.87 52.10
N VAL A 309 -44.63 20.22 53.35
CA VAL A 309 -43.34 20.83 53.71
C VAL A 309 -42.18 19.89 53.38
N ILE A 310 -42.30 18.59 53.68
CA ILE A 310 -41.27 17.59 53.37
C ILE A 310 -41.06 17.44 51.85
N HIS A 311 -42.12 17.32 51.05
CA HIS A 311 -41.98 17.15 49.60
C HIS A 311 -41.69 18.45 48.83
N ARG A 312 -41.94 19.63 49.43
CA ARG A 312 -41.71 20.94 48.80
C ARG A 312 -40.27 21.43 48.95
N SER A 313 -39.63 21.16 50.09
CA SER A 313 -38.25 21.57 50.35
C SER A 313 -37.21 20.81 49.50
N GLU A 314 -37.44 19.52 49.23
CA GLU A 314 -36.53 18.71 48.38
C GLU A 314 -36.60 19.06 46.87
N ALA A 315 -37.66 19.74 46.42
CA ALA A 315 -38.06 19.76 45.01
C ALA A 315 -37.95 21.12 44.29
N LEU A 316 -37.72 22.21 45.02
CA LEU A 316 -37.71 23.58 44.47
C LEU A 316 -36.32 24.19 44.40
N LYS A 317 -36.11 25.05 43.40
CA LYS A 317 -35.00 26.00 43.42
C LYS A 317 -35.32 27.09 44.44
N PRO A 318 -34.38 27.53 45.27
CA PRO A 318 -34.60 28.68 46.14
C PRO A 318 -34.98 29.92 45.31
N GLU A 319 -36.03 30.61 45.71
CA GLU A 319 -36.40 31.94 45.19
C GLU A 319 -35.88 33.02 46.15
N ASP A 320 -35.68 34.24 45.66
CA ASP A 320 -35.20 35.36 46.47
C ASP A 320 -36.35 35.92 47.34
N VAL A 321 -36.41 35.48 48.61
CA VAL A 321 -37.48 35.82 49.57
C VAL A 321 -37.09 37.01 50.45
N ASP A 322 -37.88 38.08 50.38
CA ASP A 322 -37.78 39.22 51.31
C ASP A 322 -38.31 38.85 52.71
N LEU A 323 -37.42 38.77 53.70
CA LEU A 323 -37.77 38.48 55.09
C LEU A 323 -38.47 39.64 55.81
N GLY A 324 -38.22 40.90 55.41
CA GLY A 324 -38.86 42.08 55.99
C GLY A 324 -40.35 42.08 55.67
N ALA A 325 -40.69 41.97 54.39
CA ALA A 325 -42.07 41.84 53.93
C ALA A 325 -42.79 40.60 54.50
N LEU A 326 -42.05 39.51 54.77
CA LEU A 326 -42.59 38.29 55.37
C LEU A 326 -42.89 38.45 56.87
N LEU A 327 -42.00 39.11 57.62
CA LEU A 327 -42.18 39.42 59.03
C LEU A 327 -43.35 40.38 59.25
N GLU A 328 -43.52 41.40 58.39
CA GLU A 328 -44.69 42.28 58.44
C GLU A 328 -46.01 41.50 58.31
N GLN A 329 -46.11 40.56 57.36
CA GLN A 329 -47.31 39.74 57.17
C GLN A 329 -47.63 38.89 58.42
N VAL A 330 -46.60 38.29 59.03
CA VAL A 330 -46.74 37.46 60.25
C VAL A 330 -47.13 38.33 61.46
N PHE A 331 -46.52 39.50 61.62
CA PHE A 331 -46.84 40.48 62.67
C PHE A 331 -48.29 41.00 62.57
N GLN A 332 -48.74 41.42 61.38
CA GLN A 332 -50.10 41.91 61.16
C GLN A 332 -51.14 40.83 61.46
N ARG A 333 -50.86 39.56 61.11
CA ARG A 333 -51.71 38.40 61.42
C ARG A 333 -51.79 38.16 62.94
N ALA A 334 -50.67 38.14 63.64
CA ALA A 334 -50.65 37.89 65.08
C ALA A 334 -51.35 39.01 65.89
N ARG A 335 -51.18 40.28 65.50
CA ARG A 335 -51.86 41.41 66.16
C ARG A 335 -53.39 41.31 66.10
N ALA A 336 -53.95 40.58 65.14
CA ALA A 336 -55.40 40.34 65.06
C ALA A 336 -55.91 39.24 66.03
N VAL A 337 -55.02 38.49 66.68
CA VAL A 337 -55.35 37.33 67.53
C VAL A 337 -54.80 37.47 68.97
N ALA A 338 -53.79 38.31 69.18
CA ALA A 338 -53.04 38.42 70.44
C ALA A 338 -53.77 39.08 71.63
N GLY A 339 -55.00 39.58 71.45
CA GLY A 339 -55.77 40.24 72.51
C GLY A 339 -55.06 41.48 73.07
N ASP A 340 -54.99 41.59 74.40
CA ASP A 340 -54.30 42.69 75.09
C ASP A 340 -52.75 42.58 75.05
N THR A 341 -52.19 41.54 74.42
CA THR A 341 -50.74 41.31 74.37
C THR A 341 -50.07 42.27 73.38
N ALA A 342 -49.29 43.22 73.88
CA ALA A 342 -48.56 44.18 73.04
C ALA A 342 -47.41 43.51 72.27
N ILE A 343 -47.57 43.37 70.95
CA ILE A 343 -46.49 42.93 70.04
C ILE A 343 -45.84 44.17 69.39
N ARG A 344 -44.52 44.15 69.26
CA ARG A 344 -43.72 45.16 68.55
C ARG A 344 -42.89 44.49 67.44
N LEU A 345 -42.70 45.21 66.34
CA LEU A 345 -41.85 44.83 65.23
C LEU A 345 -40.83 45.96 65.02
N ASP A 346 -39.57 45.59 64.93
CA ASP A 346 -38.45 46.48 64.62
C ASP A 346 -37.62 45.87 63.49
N ILE A 347 -37.33 46.65 62.45
CA ILE A 347 -36.60 46.21 61.26
C ILE A 347 -35.47 47.20 61.05
N ASP A 348 -34.24 46.76 61.30
CA ASP A 348 -33.05 47.57 61.08
C ASP A 348 -32.84 47.80 59.59
N ARG A 349 -32.72 49.06 59.16
CA ARG A 349 -32.40 49.42 57.77
C ARG A 349 -31.04 48.89 57.32
N ALA A 350 -30.13 48.58 58.25
CA ALA A 350 -28.88 47.89 57.92
C ALA A 350 -29.08 46.42 57.52
N ALA A 351 -30.29 45.87 57.64
CA ALA A 351 -30.69 44.58 57.09
C ALA A 351 -31.28 44.66 55.67
N GLU A 352 -31.46 45.85 55.08
CA GLU A 352 -31.95 46.00 53.70
C GLU A 352 -30.80 45.85 52.67
N PRO A 353 -30.98 45.10 51.56
CA PRO A 353 -32.15 44.29 51.21
C PRO A 353 -32.21 42.98 52.01
N ALA A 354 -33.37 42.71 52.62
CA ALA A 354 -33.59 41.62 53.57
C ALA A 354 -33.81 40.24 52.89
N THR A 355 -33.13 39.98 51.79
CA THR A 355 -33.45 38.89 50.86
C THR A 355 -32.65 37.62 51.17
N VAL A 356 -33.32 36.47 51.27
CA VAL A 356 -32.69 35.14 51.43
C VAL A 356 -33.20 34.14 50.38
N PRO A 357 -32.35 33.24 49.86
CA PRO A 357 -32.79 32.17 48.99
C PRO A 357 -33.65 31.15 49.78
N GLY A 358 -34.91 30.95 49.40
CA GLY A 358 -35.82 30.03 50.11
C GLY A 358 -37.20 29.78 49.49
N ASP A 359 -38.08 29.11 50.24
CA ASP A 359 -39.52 29.00 49.96
C ASP A 359 -40.30 29.88 50.94
N ALA A 360 -40.94 30.93 50.40
CA ALA A 360 -41.66 31.93 51.18
C ALA A 360 -42.91 31.38 51.91
N ILE A 361 -43.33 30.14 51.65
CA ILE A 361 -44.44 29.50 52.37
C ILE A 361 -43.92 28.85 53.64
N SER A 362 -42.87 28.04 53.52
CA SER A 362 -42.22 27.32 54.63
C SER A 362 -41.64 28.30 55.65
N LEU A 363 -40.94 29.35 55.20
CA LEU A 363 -40.39 30.39 56.07
C LEU A 363 -41.51 31.12 56.85
N ARG A 364 -42.65 31.41 56.21
CA ARG A 364 -43.80 32.03 56.88
C ARG A 364 -44.44 31.11 57.92
N GLU A 365 -44.55 29.81 57.63
CA GLU A 365 -45.08 28.83 58.59
C GLU A 365 -44.15 28.68 59.81
N ALA A 366 -42.83 28.68 59.62
CA ALA A 366 -41.86 28.69 60.72
C ALA A 366 -41.96 29.96 61.58
N LEU A 367 -41.94 31.16 60.96
CA LEU A 367 -42.07 32.44 61.68
C LEU A 367 -43.40 32.55 62.42
N THR A 368 -44.50 32.07 61.83
CA THR A 368 -45.81 32.02 62.49
C THR A 368 -45.80 31.08 63.69
N ASN A 369 -45.20 29.87 63.57
CA ASN A 369 -45.08 28.94 64.68
C ASN A 369 -44.25 29.50 65.85
N LEU A 370 -43.19 30.27 65.58
CA LEU A 370 -42.44 30.94 66.65
C LEU A 370 -43.28 32.03 67.34
N LEU A 371 -43.96 32.88 66.57
CA LEU A 371 -44.76 33.98 67.12
C LEU A 371 -46.00 33.48 67.88
N ASP A 372 -46.69 32.47 67.38
CA ASP A 372 -47.83 31.84 68.07
C ASP A 372 -47.40 31.20 69.40
N ASN A 373 -46.19 30.65 69.49
CA ASN A 373 -45.63 30.19 70.77
C ASN A 373 -45.31 31.37 71.71
N ALA A 374 -44.68 32.44 71.21
CA ALA A 374 -44.36 33.62 72.02
C ALA A 374 -45.64 34.27 72.62
N VAL A 375 -46.68 34.49 71.81
CA VAL A 375 -47.99 35.02 72.25
C VAL A 375 -48.62 34.15 73.34
N LYS A 376 -48.49 32.83 73.21
CA LYS A 376 -49.10 31.84 74.10
C LYS A 376 -48.41 31.70 75.46
N TYR A 377 -47.09 31.94 75.53
CA TYR A 377 -46.31 31.76 76.77
C TYR A 377 -45.89 33.07 77.45
N ALA A 378 -46.02 34.24 76.81
CA ALA A 378 -45.65 35.53 77.37
C ALA A 378 -46.42 35.92 78.66
N GLY A 379 -47.69 35.50 78.77
CA GLY A 379 -48.57 35.91 79.87
C GLY A 379 -48.86 37.42 79.88
N PRO A 380 -49.46 37.97 80.96
CA PRO A 380 -49.82 39.38 81.06
C PRO A 380 -48.62 40.31 81.34
N ALA A 381 -47.38 39.87 81.10
CA ALA A 381 -46.15 40.43 81.69
C ALA A 381 -45.24 41.18 80.70
N GLY A 382 -45.82 42.00 79.81
CA GLY A 382 -45.09 42.93 78.95
C GLY A 382 -44.95 42.50 77.49
N PRO A 383 -44.22 43.27 76.66
CA PRO A 383 -44.30 43.15 75.21
C PRO A 383 -43.48 41.99 74.65
N ILE A 384 -43.96 41.48 73.51
CA ILE A 384 -43.23 40.59 72.62
C ILE A 384 -42.56 41.46 71.56
N ASP A 385 -41.26 41.36 71.41
CA ASP A 385 -40.48 42.15 70.46
C ASP A 385 -39.94 41.23 69.35
N LEU A 386 -40.20 41.58 68.09
CA LEU A 386 -39.64 40.93 66.90
C LEU A 386 -38.60 41.85 66.26
N THR A 387 -37.40 41.34 66.00
CA THR A 387 -36.30 42.11 65.39
C THR A 387 -35.77 41.45 64.12
N LEU A 388 -35.45 42.25 63.12
CA LEU A 388 -34.67 41.87 61.94
C LEU A 388 -33.40 42.72 61.88
N THR A 389 -32.23 42.08 61.84
CA THR A 389 -30.90 42.72 61.90
C THR A 389 -29.91 42.02 60.96
N PRO A 390 -28.84 42.70 60.50
CA PRO A 390 -27.72 42.03 59.82
C PRO A 390 -26.89 41.21 60.83
N ARG A 391 -26.29 40.08 60.41
CA ARG A 391 -25.39 39.31 61.28
C ARG A 391 -24.13 40.15 61.60
N PRO A 392 -23.66 40.21 62.86
CA PRO A 392 -22.47 41.00 63.25
C PRO A 392 -21.18 40.69 62.48
N ASN A 393 -21.11 39.50 61.87
CA ASN A 393 -19.95 39.03 61.11
C ASN A 393 -19.95 39.53 59.64
N GLY A 394 -20.88 40.43 59.29
CA GLY A 394 -20.84 41.25 58.06
C GLY A 394 -21.46 40.63 56.80
N ARG A 395 -21.92 39.37 56.85
CA ARG A 395 -22.62 38.69 55.75
C ARG A 395 -23.69 37.75 56.29
N GLY A 396 -24.93 37.91 55.82
CA GLY A 396 -26.10 37.17 56.31
C GLY A 396 -27.05 37.98 57.19
N LEU A 397 -28.28 37.51 57.33
CA LEU A 397 -29.38 38.16 58.04
C LEU A 397 -29.77 37.39 59.32
N ARG A 398 -30.33 38.09 60.29
CA ARG A 398 -30.77 37.58 61.60
C ARG A 398 -32.19 38.00 61.95
N VAL A 399 -33.03 37.04 62.32
CA VAL A 399 -34.36 37.26 62.91
C VAL A 399 -34.32 36.89 64.38
N GLU A 400 -34.91 37.69 65.27
CA GLU A 400 -35.18 37.30 66.66
C GLU A 400 -36.65 37.54 67.05
N ILE A 401 -37.20 36.69 67.90
CA ILE A 401 -38.53 36.85 68.53
C ILE A 401 -38.35 36.64 70.03
N ALA A 402 -38.68 37.66 70.83
CA ALA A 402 -38.41 37.71 72.26
C ALA A 402 -39.67 37.96 73.10
N ASP A 403 -40.03 37.01 73.97
CA ASP A 403 -41.17 37.10 74.89
C ASP A 403 -40.75 37.50 76.32
N ARG A 404 -41.68 37.46 77.29
CA ARG A 404 -41.43 37.64 78.74
C ARG A 404 -42.04 36.52 79.59
N GLY A 405 -42.21 35.34 78.99
CA GLY A 405 -42.74 34.16 79.65
C GLY A 405 -41.78 33.51 80.65
N PRO A 406 -42.10 32.30 81.15
CA PRO A 406 -41.26 31.59 82.13
C PRO A 406 -39.90 31.10 81.59
N GLY A 407 -39.66 31.23 80.29
CA GLY A 407 -38.47 30.67 79.63
C GLY A 407 -38.50 29.15 79.51
N VAL A 408 -37.38 28.59 79.05
CA VAL A 408 -37.15 27.14 78.92
C VAL A 408 -35.80 26.81 79.57
N PRO A 409 -35.72 25.91 80.57
CA PRO A 409 -34.45 25.55 81.19
C PRO A 409 -33.44 24.98 80.20
N ASP A 410 -32.14 25.27 80.33
CA ASP A 410 -31.08 24.80 79.42
C ASP A 410 -31.10 23.28 79.16
N ALA A 411 -31.40 22.49 80.20
CA ALA A 411 -31.51 21.03 80.09
C ALA A 411 -32.69 20.57 79.20
N GLU A 412 -33.71 21.40 79.00
CA GLU A 412 -34.89 21.12 78.19
C GLU A 412 -34.82 21.73 76.78
N LYS A 413 -33.99 22.77 76.56
CA LYS A 413 -33.91 23.51 75.27
C LYS A 413 -33.69 22.62 74.04
N ARG A 414 -32.91 21.54 74.16
CA ARG A 414 -32.74 20.55 73.07
C ARG A 414 -33.99 19.71 72.85
N ARG A 415 -34.62 19.25 73.94
CA ARG A 415 -35.78 18.36 73.92
C ARG A 415 -37.04 19.05 73.38
N VAL A 416 -37.21 20.36 73.57
CA VAL A 416 -38.36 21.11 73.01
C VAL A 416 -38.27 21.36 71.50
N LEU A 417 -37.11 21.11 70.88
CA LEU A 417 -36.93 21.13 69.43
C LEU A 417 -37.22 19.76 68.77
N GLU A 418 -37.33 18.69 69.57
CA GLU A 418 -37.69 17.35 69.10
C GLU A 418 -39.20 17.25 68.83
N ARG A 419 -39.61 16.36 67.90
CA ARG A 419 -41.04 16.15 67.58
C ARG A 419 -41.81 15.64 68.79
N PHE A 420 -42.91 16.32 69.13
CA PHE A 420 -43.72 16.11 70.35
C PHE A 420 -43.01 16.48 71.66
N GLY A 421 -41.85 17.16 71.59
CA GLY A 421 -41.13 17.69 72.74
C GLY A 421 -41.95 18.73 73.51
N ARG A 422 -42.00 18.59 74.85
CA ARG A 422 -42.64 19.54 75.76
C ARG A 422 -41.78 19.74 77.01
N GLY A 423 -41.57 21.00 77.38
CA GLY A 423 -40.87 21.39 78.60
C GLY A 423 -41.78 21.40 79.84
N SER A 424 -41.18 21.47 81.03
CA SER A 424 -41.87 21.50 82.32
C SER A 424 -42.80 22.72 82.47
N SER A 425 -42.42 23.87 81.90
CA SER A 425 -43.23 25.10 81.83
C SER A 425 -44.57 24.95 81.07
N ALA A 426 -44.81 23.84 80.36
CA ALA A 426 -46.00 23.64 79.52
C ALA A 426 -47.17 22.92 80.24
N ALA A 427 -47.11 22.74 81.56
CA ALA A 427 -48.20 22.13 82.33
C ALA A 427 -49.47 23.02 82.31
N GLY A 428 -50.62 22.43 81.94
CA GLY A 428 -51.90 23.16 81.81
C GLY A 428 -52.13 23.88 80.48
N VAL A 429 -51.12 23.99 79.61
CA VAL A 429 -51.24 24.67 78.30
C VAL A 429 -51.56 23.66 77.18
N ALA A 430 -52.63 23.88 76.41
CA ALA A 430 -53.05 23.00 75.32
C ALA A 430 -52.15 23.18 74.07
N GLY A 431 -51.56 22.10 73.53
CA GLY A 431 -50.71 22.15 72.34
C GLY A 431 -50.03 20.82 71.99
N SER A 432 -49.70 20.63 70.71
CA SER A 432 -49.25 19.35 70.13
C SER A 432 -47.75 19.03 70.29
N GLY A 433 -46.90 20.01 70.64
CA GLY A 433 -45.45 19.80 70.70
C GLY A 433 -44.78 19.63 69.32
N LEU A 434 -45.46 19.96 68.22
CA LEU A 434 -44.90 19.86 66.86
C LEU A 434 -44.33 21.17 66.32
N GLY A 435 -44.82 22.33 66.77
CA GLY A 435 -44.50 23.63 66.16
C GLY A 435 -43.01 23.96 66.11
N LEU A 436 -42.27 23.75 67.21
CA LEU A 436 -40.81 24.00 67.23
C LEU A 436 -40.04 23.03 66.34
N ALA A 437 -40.43 21.75 66.27
CA ALA A 437 -39.80 20.78 65.37
C ALA A 437 -40.06 21.10 63.88
N ILE A 438 -41.18 21.75 63.54
CA ILE A 438 -41.44 22.30 62.19
C ILE A 438 -40.48 23.46 61.93
N VAL A 439 -40.28 24.37 62.88
CA VAL A 439 -39.32 25.49 62.76
C VAL A 439 -37.91 24.96 62.51
N THR A 440 -37.42 24.00 63.31
CA THR A 440 -36.11 23.34 63.10
C THR A 440 -36.01 22.75 61.69
N SER A 441 -37.01 21.96 61.26
CA SER A 441 -37.02 21.33 59.93
C SER A 441 -36.95 22.35 58.79
N VAL A 442 -37.61 23.51 58.92
CA VAL A 442 -37.57 24.58 57.92
C VAL A 442 -36.23 25.32 57.95
N VAL A 443 -35.69 25.62 59.14
CA VAL A 443 -34.43 26.35 59.30
C VAL A 443 -33.25 25.53 58.74
N GLU A 444 -33.18 24.23 59.05
CA GLU A 444 -32.19 23.31 58.50
C GLU A 444 -32.27 23.25 56.97
N ALA A 445 -33.49 23.16 56.39
CA ALA A 445 -33.70 23.12 54.95
C ALA A 445 -33.29 24.40 54.20
N HIS A 446 -33.17 25.54 54.91
CA HIS A 446 -32.72 26.82 54.36
C HIS A 446 -31.23 27.10 54.63
N GLY A 447 -30.49 26.13 55.20
CA GLY A 447 -29.08 26.32 55.56
C GLY A 447 -28.87 27.38 56.65
N ALA A 448 -29.90 27.62 57.46
CA ALA A 448 -29.91 28.59 58.55
C ALA A 448 -29.72 27.89 59.91
N ASP A 449 -29.45 28.68 60.95
CA ASP A 449 -29.19 28.18 62.32
C ASP A 449 -30.24 28.71 63.31
N LEU A 450 -30.75 27.86 64.21
CA LEU A 450 -31.79 28.17 65.20
C LEU A 450 -31.23 28.09 66.63
N SER A 451 -31.30 29.21 67.36
CA SER A 451 -30.87 29.29 68.76
C SER A 451 -32.01 29.70 69.70
N LEU A 452 -32.12 29.01 70.85
CA LEU A 452 -33.00 29.40 71.98
C LEU A 452 -32.13 29.97 73.12
N LEU A 453 -32.37 31.23 73.48
CA LEU A 453 -31.58 32.00 74.44
C LEU A 453 -32.48 32.57 75.54
N ASP A 454 -31.96 32.75 76.75
CA ASP A 454 -32.74 33.33 77.85
C ASP A 454 -32.69 34.86 77.79
N ARG A 455 -33.84 35.50 78.01
CA ARG A 455 -33.96 36.95 77.94
C ARG A 455 -33.49 37.61 79.24
N PRO A 456 -32.60 38.61 79.21
CA PRO A 456 -32.23 39.39 80.40
C PRO A 456 -33.46 40.04 81.04
N GLY A 457 -33.77 39.64 82.28
CA GLY A 457 -34.98 40.07 83.01
C GLY A 457 -36.19 39.14 82.89
N GLY A 458 -36.06 37.96 82.26
CA GLY A 458 -37.13 36.97 82.10
C GLY A 458 -37.72 36.92 80.68
N GLY A 459 -38.09 35.72 80.23
CA GLY A 459 -38.53 35.42 78.87
C GLY A 459 -37.57 34.54 78.07
N LEU A 460 -38.02 34.08 76.90
CA LEU A 460 -37.22 33.38 75.89
C LEU A 460 -36.92 34.31 74.70
N ILE A 461 -35.82 34.05 73.99
CA ILE A 461 -35.50 34.61 72.68
C ILE A 461 -35.25 33.45 71.71
N ALA A 462 -36.01 33.38 70.62
CA ALA A 462 -35.74 32.48 69.49
C ALA A 462 -35.05 33.27 68.36
N ARG A 463 -33.88 32.81 67.91
CA ARG A 463 -33.02 33.48 66.91
C ARG A 463 -32.79 32.58 65.69
N ILE A 464 -32.88 33.13 64.47
CA ILE A 464 -32.58 32.46 63.19
C ILE A 464 -31.55 33.28 62.37
N ASP A 465 -30.59 32.62 61.70
CA ASP A 465 -29.44 33.23 60.99
C ASP A 465 -29.16 32.64 59.57
N PHE A 466 -28.92 33.44 58.50
CA PHE A 466 -28.86 33.02 57.05
C PHE A 466 -27.54 33.31 56.24
N PRO A 467 -27.29 32.74 55.01
CA PRO A 467 -26.04 32.85 54.16
C PRO A 467 -26.08 33.68 52.81
N GLU A 468 -25.07 33.56 51.90
CA GLU A 468 -24.74 34.42 50.69
C GLU A 468 -24.64 33.66 49.31
N ALA A 469 -24.69 34.33 48.13
CA ALA A 469 -24.69 33.74 46.75
C ALA A 469 -23.92 34.52 45.60
N GLY A 470 -23.68 33.91 44.40
CA GLY A 470 -23.03 34.54 43.20
C GLY A 470 -22.84 33.67 41.92
N GLY A 471 -22.36 34.22 40.76
CA GLY A 471 -22.19 33.49 39.45
C GLY A 471 -21.44 34.23 38.28
N GLY A 472 -21.32 33.64 37.04
CA GLY A 472 -20.60 34.23 35.86
C GLY A 472 -20.65 33.46 34.49
N THR A 473 -20.09 34.01 33.37
CA THR A 473 -20.19 33.51 31.94
C THR A 473 -19.00 33.89 30.98
N THR A 474 -18.91 33.35 29.74
CA THR A 474 -17.82 33.57 28.70
C THR A 474 -18.19 33.28 27.21
N THR A 475 -17.52 33.88 26.19
CA THR A 475 -17.62 33.59 24.70
C THR A 475 -16.36 34.03 23.85
N ALA A 476 -16.11 33.49 22.62
CA ALA A 476 -15.18 34.05 21.56
C ALA A 476 -15.11 33.27 20.18
N GLY A 477 -14.60 33.90 19.08
CA GLY A 477 -14.26 33.33 17.72
C GLY A 477 -14.02 34.44 16.63
N GLY A 478 -13.55 34.28 15.37
CA GLY A 478 -12.96 33.20 14.52
C GLY A 478 -12.69 33.65 13.03
N GLY A 479 -11.89 32.93 12.18
CA GLY A 479 -11.57 33.25 10.74
C GLY A 479 -10.52 32.28 10.10
N ALA A 480 -9.99 32.33 8.84
CA ALA A 480 -10.19 33.10 7.58
C ALA A 480 -9.52 32.36 6.34
N ALA A 481 -9.43 32.90 5.09
CA ALA A 481 -9.00 32.14 3.85
C ALA A 481 -8.23 32.92 2.71
N ARG A 482 -7.69 32.22 1.66
CA ARG A 482 -7.06 32.78 0.40
C ARG A 482 -6.81 31.73 -0.75
N ALA A 483 -6.50 32.14 -2.00
CA ALA A 483 -6.26 31.27 -3.22
C ALA A 483 -5.48 31.97 -4.41
N LEU A 484 -4.97 31.24 -5.46
CA LEU A 484 -4.61 31.72 -6.85
C LEU A 484 -4.10 30.63 -7.88
N LEU A 485 -3.73 30.99 -9.14
CA LEU A 485 -3.54 30.14 -10.37
C LEU A 485 -2.12 30.09 -11.07
N PRO A 486 -1.85 29.16 -12.05
CA PRO A 486 -0.64 29.08 -12.94
C PRO A 486 -0.91 29.02 -14.50
N LEU A 487 0.14 28.99 -15.39
CA LEU A 487 -0.03 28.93 -16.88
C LEU A 487 1.18 28.40 -17.78
N LEU A 488 0.87 27.54 -18.77
CA LEU A 488 1.39 27.16 -20.15
C LEU A 488 2.86 27.23 -20.70
N VAL A 489 3.06 26.66 -21.93
CA VAL A 489 4.34 26.15 -22.56
C VAL A 489 4.30 26.17 -24.14
N LEU A 490 5.46 26.07 -24.82
CA LEU A 490 5.77 25.41 -26.14
C LEU A 490 5.96 26.23 -27.47
N VAL A 491 7.04 25.95 -28.23
CA VAL A 491 7.23 26.10 -29.71
C VAL A 491 8.21 25.01 -30.24
N ALA A 492 8.14 24.60 -31.53
CA ALA A 492 9.04 23.62 -32.18
C ALA A 492 9.19 23.82 -33.72
N LEU A 493 9.87 22.89 -34.43
CA LEU A 493 10.36 22.87 -35.85
C LEU A 493 11.86 23.31 -35.99
N LEU A 494 12.64 23.01 -37.04
CA LEU A 494 12.41 22.37 -38.37
C LEU A 494 13.73 21.71 -38.88
N GLY A 495 13.70 20.69 -39.77
CA GLY A 495 14.86 20.20 -40.54
C GLY A 495 14.68 18.83 -41.25
N ALA A 496 15.29 18.62 -42.43
CA ALA A 496 15.30 17.35 -43.18
C ALA A 496 16.44 17.27 -44.24
N PRO A 497 17.09 16.10 -44.47
CA PRO A 497 18.19 15.92 -45.44
C PRO A 497 17.81 15.16 -46.73
N TRP A 498 18.78 14.99 -47.65
CA TRP A 498 18.68 14.26 -48.93
C TRP A 498 19.17 12.79 -48.82
N MET A 499 18.83 11.95 -49.80
CA MET A 499 19.37 10.59 -49.98
C MET A 499 19.56 10.23 -51.46
N GLN A 500 20.47 9.28 -51.74
CA GLN A 500 20.71 8.69 -53.06
C GLN A 500 20.12 7.26 -53.13
N ALA A 501 19.93 6.72 -54.34
CA ALA A 501 19.28 5.43 -54.57
C ALA A 501 20.26 4.24 -54.66
N VAL A 502 19.79 3.05 -54.27
CA VAL A 502 20.50 1.76 -54.33
C VAL A 502 19.77 0.83 -55.31
N GLN A 503 20.47 -0.14 -55.91
CA GLN A 503 19.85 -1.12 -56.80
C GLN A 503 18.88 -2.06 -56.06
N ALA A 504 17.75 -2.40 -56.69
CA ALA A 504 16.67 -3.15 -56.05
C ALA A 504 16.75 -4.67 -56.32
N ALA A 505 16.79 -5.46 -55.24
CA ALA A 505 16.53 -6.90 -55.29
C ALA A 505 15.06 -7.18 -55.66
N GLN A 506 14.80 -8.27 -56.39
CA GLN A 506 13.47 -8.57 -56.94
C GLN A 506 12.53 -9.18 -55.86
N LEU A 507 11.29 -8.69 -55.83
CA LEU A 507 10.24 -9.18 -54.95
C LEU A 507 9.46 -10.33 -55.60
N ILE A 508 9.51 -11.52 -55.01
CA ILE A 508 8.76 -12.71 -55.41
C ILE A 508 7.38 -12.68 -54.73
N THR A 509 6.31 -13.09 -55.43
CA THR A 509 4.95 -13.11 -54.86
C THR A 509 4.34 -14.51 -54.94
N TYR A 510 3.92 -15.04 -53.80
CA TYR A 510 3.16 -16.28 -53.65
C TYR A 510 1.68 -15.93 -53.42
N PRO A 511 0.82 -16.01 -54.45
CA PRO A 511 -0.57 -15.54 -54.35
C PRO A 511 -1.42 -16.41 -53.42
N ALA A 512 -2.25 -15.77 -52.60
CA ALA A 512 -3.20 -16.41 -51.69
C ALA A 512 -4.11 -17.45 -52.40
N PRO A 513 -4.03 -18.76 -52.09
CA PRO A 513 -4.79 -19.81 -52.78
C PRO A 513 -6.32 -19.67 -52.71
N GLY A 514 -6.84 -19.07 -51.63
CA GLY A 514 -8.27 -18.79 -51.41
C GLY A 514 -8.72 -17.39 -51.79
N GLY A 515 -7.84 -16.58 -52.40
CA GLY A 515 -8.08 -15.17 -52.74
C GLY A 515 -7.58 -14.21 -51.67
N ALA A 516 -6.78 -13.22 -52.09
CA ALA A 516 -6.00 -12.38 -51.18
C ALA A 516 -6.85 -11.38 -50.38
N ARG A 517 -6.73 -11.42 -49.06
CA ARG A 517 -7.27 -10.44 -48.11
C ARG A 517 -6.17 -9.67 -47.41
N GLU A 518 -5.13 -10.36 -46.96
CA GLU A 518 -3.95 -9.75 -46.35
C GLU A 518 -2.67 -10.13 -47.10
N ARG A 519 -1.55 -9.46 -46.76
CA ARG A 519 -0.23 -9.74 -47.34
C ARG A 519 0.82 -9.80 -46.24
N LEU A 520 1.65 -10.83 -46.25
CA LEU A 520 2.80 -10.98 -45.35
C LEU A 520 4.08 -10.72 -46.15
N ARG A 521 4.91 -9.77 -45.68
CA ARG A 521 6.20 -9.46 -46.31
C ARG A 521 7.38 -10.00 -45.51
N ILE A 522 8.19 -10.81 -46.17
CA ILE A 522 9.39 -11.43 -45.60
C ILE A 522 10.59 -10.98 -46.43
N HIS A 523 11.49 -10.19 -45.84
CA HIS A 523 12.80 -9.91 -46.43
C HIS A 523 13.84 -10.81 -45.73
N SER A 524 14.72 -11.47 -46.48
CA SER A 524 15.55 -12.52 -45.88
C SER A 524 16.86 -12.82 -46.62
N ALA A 525 17.87 -13.21 -45.85
CA ALA A 525 19.08 -13.88 -46.32
C ALA A 525 18.93 -15.42 -46.27
N THR A 526 17.88 -15.92 -46.92
CA THR A 526 17.57 -17.35 -47.04
C THR A 526 17.17 -17.64 -48.46
N ASP A 527 17.94 -18.49 -49.14
CA ASP A 527 17.66 -18.90 -50.51
C ASP A 527 16.22 -19.39 -50.65
N ARG A 528 15.53 -18.87 -51.67
CA ARG A 528 14.17 -19.26 -52.04
C ARG A 528 13.90 -20.77 -51.89
N GLN A 529 14.79 -21.63 -52.39
CA GLN A 529 14.64 -23.10 -52.38
C GLN A 529 14.51 -23.69 -50.97
N ALA A 530 15.09 -23.05 -49.96
CA ALA A 530 15.06 -23.51 -48.57
C ALA A 530 13.78 -23.09 -47.83
N ILE A 531 13.13 -21.99 -48.24
CA ILE A 531 11.98 -21.39 -47.54
C ILE A 531 10.63 -21.60 -48.28
N GLU A 532 10.65 -21.78 -49.60
CA GLU A 532 9.44 -21.95 -50.43
C GLU A 532 8.52 -23.09 -49.95
N PRO A 533 9.02 -24.27 -49.52
CA PRO A 533 8.17 -25.33 -48.94
C PRO A 533 7.43 -24.89 -47.66
N LEU A 534 8.03 -24.01 -46.86
CA LEU A 534 7.44 -23.46 -45.63
C LEU A 534 6.38 -22.40 -45.96
N VAL A 535 6.64 -21.53 -46.93
CA VAL A 535 5.67 -20.53 -47.41
C VAL A 535 4.42 -21.19 -47.98
N LEU A 536 4.58 -22.19 -48.85
CA LEU A 536 3.47 -22.88 -49.50
C LEU A 536 2.63 -23.72 -48.52
N ASP A 537 3.25 -24.31 -47.50
CA ASP A 537 2.54 -25.09 -46.47
C ASP A 537 1.85 -24.17 -45.43
N PHE A 538 2.45 -23.00 -45.11
CA PHE A 538 1.78 -21.93 -44.35
C PHE A 538 0.50 -21.43 -45.05
N GLN A 539 0.53 -21.26 -46.37
CA GLN A 539 -0.65 -20.86 -47.15
C GLN A 539 -1.77 -21.92 -47.19
N GLN A 540 -1.54 -23.15 -46.72
CA GLN A 540 -2.63 -24.12 -46.48
C GLN A 540 -3.38 -23.86 -45.17
N LEU A 541 -2.72 -23.22 -44.19
CA LEU A 541 -3.34 -22.75 -42.95
C LEU A 541 -3.96 -21.36 -43.11
N HIS A 542 -3.33 -20.51 -43.93
CA HIS A 542 -3.72 -19.12 -44.19
C HIS A 542 -3.97 -18.89 -45.70
N PRO A 543 -5.03 -19.49 -46.28
CA PRO A 543 -5.28 -19.45 -47.72
C PRO A 543 -5.63 -18.06 -48.26
N ASP A 544 -5.99 -17.10 -47.40
CA ASP A 544 -6.30 -15.71 -47.75
C ASP A 544 -5.11 -14.74 -47.61
N VAL A 545 -3.92 -15.24 -47.25
CA VAL A 545 -2.68 -14.46 -47.13
C VAL A 545 -1.79 -14.66 -48.36
N THR A 546 -1.50 -13.56 -49.08
CA THR A 546 -0.43 -13.54 -50.09
C THR A 546 0.91 -13.34 -49.39
N VAL A 547 1.95 -14.11 -49.75
CA VAL A 547 3.31 -13.90 -49.21
C VAL A 547 4.17 -13.20 -50.25
N GLU A 548 4.73 -12.05 -49.90
CA GLU A 548 5.69 -11.28 -50.70
C GLU A 548 7.09 -11.50 -50.10
N TYR A 549 8.03 -12.05 -50.88
CA TYR A 549 9.34 -12.52 -50.42
C TYR A 549 10.48 -11.82 -51.17
N LYS A 550 11.46 -11.30 -50.44
CA LYS A 550 12.64 -10.61 -50.99
C LYS A 550 13.92 -11.28 -50.49
N ASP A 551 14.67 -11.86 -51.41
CA ASP A 551 15.99 -12.45 -51.13
C ASP A 551 17.05 -11.32 -51.12
N MET A 552 17.93 -11.28 -50.12
CA MET A 552 18.88 -10.19 -49.85
C MET A 552 20.12 -10.70 -49.09
N ASP A 553 21.28 -10.03 -49.23
CA ASP A 553 22.40 -10.34 -48.33
C ASP A 553 22.10 -9.96 -46.87
N THR A 554 22.76 -10.68 -45.95
CA THR A 554 22.77 -10.46 -44.51
C THR A 554 23.04 -9.01 -44.09
N ALA A 555 23.94 -8.29 -44.77
CA ALA A 555 24.30 -6.91 -44.49
C ALA A 555 23.29 -5.91 -45.05
N ASP A 556 22.81 -6.11 -46.28
CA ASP A 556 21.79 -5.26 -46.91
C ASP A 556 20.46 -5.32 -46.14
N LEU A 557 20.07 -6.53 -45.71
CA LEU A 557 18.89 -6.76 -44.87
C LEU A 557 18.98 -6.03 -43.52
N TYR A 558 20.18 -5.97 -42.93
CA TYR A 558 20.42 -5.19 -41.72
C TYR A 558 20.38 -3.68 -41.99
N ALA A 559 20.98 -3.21 -43.09
CA ALA A 559 21.00 -1.80 -43.46
C ALA A 559 19.58 -1.26 -43.75
N GLU A 560 18.75 -2.02 -44.46
CA GLU A 560 17.35 -1.68 -44.71
C GLU A 560 16.52 -1.61 -43.42
N ALA A 561 16.73 -2.55 -42.50
CA ALA A 561 16.03 -2.59 -41.20
C ALA A 561 16.40 -1.43 -40.25
N VAL A 562 17.58 -0.83 -40.42
CA VAL A 562 18.07 0.34 -39.67
C VAL A 562 17.65 1.66 -40.32
N ALA A 563 17.36 1.67 -41.61
CA ALA A 563 16.98 2.86 -42.35
C ALA A 563 15.65 3.46 -41.85
N VAL A 564 15.59 4.78 -41.75
CA VAL A 564 14.34 5.50 -41.43
C VAL A 564 13.44 5.48 -42.68
N PRO A 565 12.23 4.90 -42.64
CA PRO A 565 11.35 4.87 -43.80
C PRO A 565 11.02 6.28 -44.28
N ALA A 566 11.23 6.55 -45.57
CA ALA A 566 10.86 7.82 -46.18
C ALA A 566 9.34 8.06 -46.05
N LYS A 567 8.92 9.32 -45.93
CA LYS A 567 7.49 9.68 -45.84
C LYS A 567 6.74 9.24 -47.10
N GLY A 568 6.02 8.12 -47.00
CA GLY A 568 5.31 7.46 -48.11
C GLY A 568 5.71 6.00 -48.33
N ALA A 569 6.91 5.58 -47.88
CA ALA A 569 7.47 4.24 -48.12
C ALA A 569 6.82 3.10 -47.29
N ALA A 570 5.67 3.34 -46.66
CA ALA A 570 4.88 2.29 -45.98
C ALA A 570 4.38 1.19 -46.95
N THR A 571 4.47 1.42 -48.26
CA THR A 571 4.23 0.44 -49.32
C THR A 571 5.42 -0.49 -49.61
N GLU A 572 6.55 -0.35 -48.91
CA GLU A 572 7.76 -1.17 -49.14
C GLU A 572 8.36 -1.78 -47.86
N THR A 573 7.90 -1.41 -46.66
CA THR A 573 8.42 -1.97 -45.40
C THR A 573 8.07 -3.47 -45.25
N PRO A 574 9.01 -4.30 -44.75
CA PRO A 574 8.75 -5.71 -44.41
C PRO A 574 7.92 -5.87 -43.14
N ASP A 575 7.16 -6.96 -43.07
CA ASP A 575 6.45 -7.39 -41.85
C ASP A 575 7.36 -8.28 -40.97
N LEU A 576 8.26 -9.05 -41.60
CA LEU A 576 9.17 -10.01 -40.98
C LEU A 576 10.57 -9.94 -41.64
N LEU A 577 11.62 -10.09 -40.83
CA LEU A 577 12.99 -10.32 -41.31
C LEU A 577 13.46 -11.72 -40.90
N ILE A 578 14.18 -12.41 -41.77
CA ILE A 578 14.82 -13.70 -41.46
C ILE A 578 16.28 -13.69 -41.92
N SER A 579 17.25 -13.97 -41.05
CA SER A 579 18.67 -14.00 -41.43
C SER A 579 19.46 -15.13 -40.79
N SER A 580 20.50 -15.61 -41.48
CA SER A 580 21.53 -16.51 -40.96
C SER A 580 22.58 -15.78 -40.11
N ALA A 581 22.77 -14.46 -40.29
CA ALA A 581 23.66 -13.63 -39.48
C ALA A 581 23.00 -13.27 -38.14
N SER A 582 23.07 -14.20 -37.17
CA SER A 582 22.40 -14.08 -35.87
C SER A 582 22.92 -12.91 -35.03
N ASP A 583 24.17 -12.50 -35.22
CA ASP A 583 24.78 -11.32 -34.60
C ASP A 583 24.12 -10.02 -35.06
N LEU A 584 23.90 -9.84 -36.37
CA LEU A 584 23.21 -8.68 -36.93
C LEU A 584 21.75 -8.62 -36.49
N GLN A 585 21.07 -9.77 -36.39
CA GLN A 585 19.70 -9.82 -35.85
C GLN A 585 19.65 -9.48 -34.35
N VAL A 586 20.60 -9.99 -33.56
CA VAL A 586 20.81 -9.55 -32.17
C VAL A 586 21.14 -8.06 -32.10
N LYS A 587 21.83 -7.47 -33.08
CA LYS A 587 22.04 -6.01 -33.10
C LYS A 587 20.77 -5.21 -33.37
N LEU A 588 19.91 -5.63 -34.30
CA LEU A 588 18.58 -5.01 -34.49
C LEU A 588 17.75 -5.08 -33.20
N VAL A 589 17.73 -6.26 -32.57
CA VAL A 589 17.02 -6.53 -31.32
C VAL A 589 17.63 -5.81 -30.12
N ASN A 590 18.92 -5.50 -30.13
CA ASN A 590 19.57 -4.69 -29.10
C ASN A 590 19.21 -3.20 -29.25
N ASP A 591 19.39 -2.67 -30.46
CA ASP A 591 19.45 -1.23 -30.72
C ASP A 591 18.09 -0.51 -30.74
N GLY A 592 16.99 -1.26 -30.88
CA GLY A 592 15.62 -0.75 -30.79
C GLY A 592 14.76 -0.90 -32.04
N TYR A 593 15.20 -1.66 -33.04
CA TYR A 593 14.55 -1.74 -34.35
C TYR A 593 13.41 -2.76 -34.44
N THR A 594 13.21 -3.57 -33.39
CA THR A 594 12.25 -4.69 -33.33
C THR A 594 11.15 -4.47 -32.29
N GLN A 595 10.17 -5.39 -32.29
CA GLN A 595 9.10 -5.51 -31.31
C GLN A 595 8.87 -6.98 -30.94
N PRO A 596 8.41 -7.29 -29.71
CA PRO A 596 8.29 -8.66 -29.23
C PRO A 596 7.02 -9.38 -29.74
N HIS A 597 7.13 -10.70 -29.84
CA HIS A 597 6.02 -11.63 -30.05
C HIS A 597 6.00 -12.69 -28.95
N ARG A 598 4.82 -13.15 -28.53
CA ARG A 598 4.70 -14.20 -27.50
C ARG A 598 3.56 -15.16 -27.80
N SER A 599 3.88 -16.44 -27.78
CA SER A 599 2.97 -17.57 -27.88
C SER A 599 3.48 -18.74 -27.04
N ALA A 600 2.66 -19.78 -26.89
CA ALA A 600 3.11 -21.03 -26.26
C ALA A 600 4.25 -21.75 -27.03
N LEU A 601 4.57 -21.31 -28.26
CA LEU A 601 5.67 -21.85 -29.07
C LEU A 601 6.96 -21.03 -28.90
N THR A 602 6.87 -19.69 -28.78
CA THR A 602 8.03 -18.85 -28.44
C THR A 602 8.52 -19.09 -27.01
N ASP A 603 7.58 -19.34 -26.08
CA ASP A 603 7.87 -19.59 -24.67
C ASP A 603 8.42 -21.02 -24.44
N ALA A 604 8.28 -21.91 -25.43
CA ALA A 604 8.81 -23.27 -25.44
C ALA A 604 10.17 -23.42 -26.18
N LEU A 605 10.70 -22.35 -26.77
CA LEU A 605 12.03 -22.35 -27.37
C LEU A 605 13.14 -22.53 -26.31
N PRO A 606 14.26 -23.19 -26.64
CA PRO A 606 15.45 -23.18 -25.80
C PRO A 606 15.98 -21.77 -25.56
N ASP A 607 16.53 -21.50 -24.37
CA ASP A 607 17.10 -20.18 -23.98
C ASP A 607 18.17 -19.64 -24.92
N TRP A 608 18.90 -20.50 -25.63
CA TRP A 608 19.90 -20.06 -26.61
C TRP A 608 19.29 -19.58 -27.93
N ALA A 609 18.01 -19.86 -28.17
CA ALA A 609 17.28 -19.62 -29.42
C ALA A 609 16.09 -18.65 -29.28
N ASN A 610 15.73 -18.20 -28.08
CA ASN A 610 14.84 -17.03 -27.88
C ASN A 610 15.64 -15.94 -27.17
N TRP A 611 15.81 -14.78 -27.80
CA TRP A 611 16.32 -13.58 -27.12
C TRP A 611 15.26 -12.48 -27.05
N ARG A 612 15.04 -11.97 -25.83
CA ARG A 612 14.07 -10.92 -25.45
C ARG A 612 12.59 -11.19 -25.79
N ASP A 613 12.23 -12.35 -26.31
CA ASP A 613 10.98 -12.59 -27.06
C ASP A 613 10.86 -11.67 -28.30
N GLU A 614 12.00 -11.28 -28.90
CA GLU A 614 12.11 -10.42 -30.08
C GLU A 614 12.92 -11.06 -31.23
N ALA A 615 13.81 -12.01 -30.91
CA ALA A 615 14.57 -12.81 -31.86
C ALA A 615 14.37 -14.31 -31.63
N PHE A 616 13.94 -15.02 -32.67
CA PHE A 616 13.55 -16.43 -32.61
C PHE A 616 14.37 -17.27 -33.59
N GLY A 617 15.20 -18.15 -33.03
CA GLY A 617 15.90 -19.19 -33.76
C GLY A 617 14.96 -20.36 -34.07
N PHE A 618 14.73 -20.67 -35.35
CA PHE A 618 13.85 -21.75 -35.80
C PHE A 618 14.56 -22.91 -36.51
N THR A 619 15.90 -22.85 -36.66
CA THR A 619 16.70 -23.91 -37.30
C THR A 619 17.89 -24.36 -36.44
N PHE A 620 18.53 -25.46 -36.85
CA PHE A 620 19.68 -26.06 -36.17
C PHE A 620 20.72 -26.51 -37.21
N GLU A 621 21.18 -25.56 -38.03
CA GLU A 621 22.01 -25.77 -39.22
C GLU A 621 23.50 -25.93 -38.83
N PRO A 622 24.15 -27.07 -39.10
CA PRO A 622 25.56 -27.27 -38.76
C PRO A 622 26.49 -26.59 -39.78
N ALA A 623 27.61 -26.06 -39.31
CA ALA A 623 28.76 -25.76 -40.15
C ALA A 623 29.51 -27.05 -40.46
N VAL A 624 29.68 -27.37 -41.74
CA VAL A 624 30.21 -28.66 -42.22
C VAL A 624 31.48 -28.50 -43.05
N ILE A 625 32.22 -29.59 -43.15
CA ILE A 625 33.19 -29.79 -44.23
C ILE A 625 32.44 -30.45 -45.39
N ALA A 626 32.39 -29.79 -46.54
CA ALA A 626 31.88 -30.37 -47.78
C ALA A 626 33.05 -30.86 -48.65
N TYR A 627 32.88 -31.95 -49.39
CA TYR A 627 33.94 -32.50 -50.25
C TYR A 627 33.39 -33.07 -51.57
N ASN A 628 34.23 -33.15 -52.61
CA ASN A 628 33.84 -33.80 -53.87
C ASN A 628 34.10 -35.32 -53.77
N ARG A 629 33.03 -36.12 -53.87
CA ARG A 629 33.04 -37.58 -53.65
C ARG A 629 33.77 -38.37 -54.74
N ASP A 630 33.80 -37.84 -55.96
CA ASP A 630 34.43 -38.50 -57.11
C ASP A 630 35.94 -38.27 -57.11
N LEU A 631 36.41 -37.21 -56.45
CA LEU A 631 37.81 -36.74 -56.47
C LEU A 631 38.54 -36.89 -55.12
N LEU A 632 37.82 -37.14 -54.02
CA LEU A 632 38.37 -37.43 -52.69
C LEU A 632 37.65 -38.63 -52.04
N PRO A 633 38.29 -39.82 -51.99
CA PRO A 633 37.70 -41.00 -51.35
C PRO A 633 37.46 -40.80 -49.84
N ASP A 634 36.35 -41.30 -49.28
CA ASP A 634 35.94 -41.02 -47.90
C ASP A 634 37.02 -41.32 -46.83
N ALA A 635 37.83 -42.36 -47.04
CA ALA A 635 38.95 -42.72 -46.17
C ALA A 635 40.09 -41.66 -46.11
N GLN A 636 40.08 -40.67 -47.00
CA GLN A 636 41.01 -39.53 -47.05
C GLN A 636 40.35 -38.21 -46.62
N VAL A 637 39.06 -38.20 -46.30
CA VAL A 637 38.31 -36.99 -45.93
C VAL A 637 38.61 -36.63 -44.47
N PRO A 638 38.99 -35.37 -44.17
CA PRO A 638 39.34 -34.97 -42.82
C PRO A 638 38.08 -34.79 -41.96
N ARG A 639 37.89 -35.68 -41.00
CA ARG A 639 36.73 -35.68 -40.08
C ARG A 639 36.83 -34.68 -38.92
N THR A 640 37.99 -34.06 -38.70
CA THR A 640 38.24 -33.05 -37.66
C THR A 640 39.18 -31.96 -38.18
N ARG A 641 39.21 -30.78 -37.54
CA ARG A 641 40.12 -29.69 -37.89
C ARG A 641 41.60 -30.09 -37.72
N PRO A 642 42.03 -30.82 -36.67
CA PRO A 642 43.38 -31.40 -36.61
C PRO A 642 43.67 -32.47 -37.68
N ALA A 643 42.67 -33.11 -38.29
CA ALA A 643 42.87 -33.95 -39.47
C ALA A 643 43.07 -33.09 -40.73
N LEU A 644 42.29 -32.02 -40.91
CA LEU A 644 42.43 -31.07 -42.02
C LEU A 644 43.79 -30.35 -41.99
N ILE A 645 44.24 -29.88 -40.81
CA ILE A 645 45.58 -29.28 -40.62
C ILE A 645 46.71 -30.23 -41.04
N ARG A 646 46.56 -31.54 -40.81
CA ARG A 646 47.54 -32.55 -41.25
C ARG A 646 47.44 -32.78 -42.75
N LEU A 647 46.25 -33.02 -43.27
CA LEU A 647 46.02 -33.27 -44.70
C LEU A 647 46.59 -32.15 -45.61
N LEU A 648 46.40 -30.88 -45.22
CA LEU A 648 46.94 -29.72 -45.96
C LEU A 648 48.46 -29.55 -45.83
N ARG A 649 49.07 -30.11 -44.79
CA ARG A 649 50.52 -30.08 -44.54
C ARG A 649 51.25 -31.24 -45.22
N ASP A 650 50.63 -32.41 -45.24
CA ASP A 650 51.24 -33.66 -45.64
C ASP A 650 51.14 -33.89 -47.18
N ASP A 651 50.15 -33.27 -47.85
CA ASP A 651 50.00 -33.26 -49.32
C ASP A 651 49.67 -31.84 -49.87
N PRO A 652 50.57 -30.85 -49.70
CA PRO A 652 50.28 -29.46 -50.08
C PRO A 652 50.12 -29.28 -51.60
N ALA A 653 50.73 -30.16 -52.41
CA ALA A 653 50.66 -30.11 -53.86
C ALA A 653 49.25 -30.44 -54.39
N ARG A 654 48.56 -31.43 -53.80
CA ARG A 654 47.20 -31.83 -54.20
C ARG A 654 46.13 -30.83 -53.80
N PHE A 655 46.32 -30.14 -52.67
CA PHE A 655 45.33 -29.21 -52.11
C PHE A 655 45.55 -27.74 -52.52
N SER A 656 46.69 -27.39 -53.12
CA SER A 656 46.97 -26.05 -53.65
C SER A 656 45.88 -25.56 -54.62
N ARG A 657 45.21 -24.44 -54.30
CA ARG A 657 44.04 -23.86 -54.99
C ARG A 657 42.81 -24.77 -55.09
N ARG A 658 42.80 -25.87 -54.32
CA ARG A 658 41.74 -26.89 -54.27
C ARG A 658 41.10 -27.04 -52.89
N VAL A 659 41.23 -26.02 -52.05
CA VAL A 659 40.44 -25.81 -50.84
C VAL A 659 39.58 -24.55 -51.04
N ALA A 660 38.36 -24.53 -50.49
CA ALA A 660 37.55 -23.32 -50.40
C ALA A 660 37.08 -23.03 -48.97
N THR A 661 36.81 -21.76 -48.68
CA THR A 661 36.16 -21.28 -47.45
C THR A 661 35.48 -19.94 -47.73
N TYR A 662 34.67 -19.45 -46.80
CA TYR A 662 34.16 -18.08 -46.86
C TYR A 662 35.28 -17.03 -46.85
N ASP A 663 35.10 -15.97 -47.62
CA ASP A 663 35.76 -14.68 -47.34
C ASP A 663 35.11 -14.03 -46.11
N THR A 664 35.83 -13.91 -45.00
CA THR A 664 35.26 -13.28 -43.79
C THR A 664 35.18 -11.76 -43.89
N ALA A 665 35.83 -11.12 -44.86
CA ALA A 665 35.73 -9.67 -45.05
C ALA A 665 34.37 -9.28 -45.66
N THR A 666 33.91 -10.01 -46.67
CA THR A 666 32.62 -9.78 -47.35
C THR A 666 31.46 -10.61 -46.77
N SER A 667 31.69 -11.84 -46.30
CA SER A 667 30.61 -12.71 -45.80
C SER A 667 30.29 -12.47 -44.32
N GLY A 668 29.10 -11.98 -44.02
CA GLY A 668 28.61 -11.85 -42.64
C GLY A 668 28.56 -13.20 -41.90
N ILE A 669 28.05 -14.24 -42.57
CA ILE A 669 27.98 -15.59 -42.00
C ILE A 669 29.36 -16.27 -41.91
N GLY A 670 30.25 -16.00 -42.88
CA GLY A 670 31.64 -16.43 -42.81
C GLY A 670 32.39 -15.83 -41.62
N TYR A 671 32.23 -14.54 -41.38
CA TYR A 671 32.78 -13.83 -40.21
C TYR A 671 32.21 -14.38 -38.89
N LEU A 672 30.91 -14.66 -38.81
CA LEU A 672 30.27 -15.23 -37.63
C LEU A 672 30.87 -16.61 -37.27
N LEU A 673 31.05 -17.49 -38.26
CA LEU A 673 31.66 -18.81 -38.06
C LEU A 673 33.15 -18.73 -37.69
N ALA A 674 33.91 -17.92 -38.44
CA ALA A 674 35.34 -17.71 -38.20
C ALA A 674 35.63 -17.18 -36.78
N SER A 675 34.85 -16.21 -36.31
CA SER A 675 35.00 -15.62 -34.99
C SER A 675 34.61 -16.57 -33.85
N HIS A 676 33.70 -17.53 -34.08
CA HIS A 676 33.36 -18.57 -33.10
C HIS A 676 34.34 -19.74 -33.09
N ASP A 677 34.86 -20.19 -34.24
CA ASP A 677 35.97 -21.15 -34.26
C ASP A 677 37.19 -20.61 -33.50
N ALA A 678 37.48 -19.31 -33.64
CA ALA A 678 38.57 -18.63 -32.93
C ALA A 678 38.37 -18.56 -31.40
N LEU A 679 37.14 -18.69 -30.88
CA LEU A 679 36.88 -18.88 -29.44
C LEU A 679 37.10 -20.34 -29.00
N LEU A 680 36.69 -21.31 -29.80
CA LEU A 680 36.60 -22.72 -29.40
C LEU A 680 37.89 -23.52 -29.67
N PHE A 681 38.68 -23.12 -30.66
CA PHE A 681 39.80 -23.93 -31.16
C PHE A 681 41.13 -23.18 -31.11
N GLY A 682 41.97 -23.53 -30.14
CA GLY A 682 43.28 -22.90 -29.93
C GLY A 682 44.29 -23.04 -31.09
N GLN A 683 44.00 -23.86 -32.10
CA GLN A 683 44.77 -23.97 -33.34
C GLN A 683 44.06 -23.32 -34.55
N TYR A 684 43.03 -22.50 -34.34
CA TYR A 684 42.28 -21.85 -35.42
C TYR A 684 43.18 -21.06 -36.37
N TRP A 685 44.05 -20.20 -35.85
CA TRP A 685 44.99 -19.43 -36.68
C TRP A 685 45.99 -20.32 -37.44
N GLN A 686 46.31 -21.50 -36.91
CA GLN A 686 47.11 -22.50 -37.64
C GLN A 686 46.30 -23.14 -38.79
N LEU A 687 45.01 -23.42 -38.61
CA LEU A 687 44.13 -23.89 -39.69
C LEU A 687 44.01 -22.83 -40.79
N VAL A 688 43.77 -21.56 -40.44
CA VAL A 688 43.74 -20.45 -41.41
C VAL A 688 45.06 -20.36 -42.18
N ALA A 689 46.21 -20.42 -41.49
CA ALA A 689 47.52 -20.41 -42.13
C ALA A 689 47.79 -21.62 -43.04
N MET A 690 47.30 -22.83 -42.71
CA MET A 690 47.40 -23.99 -43.60
C MET A 690 46.50 -23.85 -44.84
N MET A 691 45.33 -23.24 -44.71
CA MET A 691 44.47 -22.89 -45.86
C MET A 691 45.10 -21.79 -46.73
N GLY A 692 45.81 -20.82 -46.13
CA GLY A 692 46.58 -19.81 -46.85
C GLY A 692 47.76 -20.38 -47.64
N ASN A 693 48.55 -21.26 -47.00
CA ASN A 693 49.60 -22.03 -47.69
C ASN A 693 49.04 -22.89 -48.84
N ALA A 694 47.83 -23.43 -48.69
CA ALA A 694 47.12 -24.14 -49.75
C ALA A 694 46.43 -23.21 -50.78
N GLN A 695 46.65 -21.90 -50.72
CA GLN A 695 46.03 -20.88 -51.59
C GLN A 695 44.52 -21.07 -51.72
N ALA A 696 43.83 -21.24 -50.59
CA ALA A 696 42.40 -21.52 -50.54
C ALA A 696 41.57 -20.42 -51.24
N ARG A 697 40.55 -20.86 -51.99
CA ARG A 697 39.62 -19.99 -52.69
C ARG A 697 38.61 -19.41 -51.72
N LEU A 698 38.35 -18.11 -51.84
CA LEU A 698 37.46 -17.35 -50.96
C LEU A 698 36.24 -16.86 -51.76
N ALA A 699 35.05 -16.94 -51.16
CA ALA A 699 33.81 -16.44 -51.75
C ALA A 699 32.82 -15.95 -50.67
N CYS A 700 31.81 -15.17 -51.06
CA CYS A 700 30.84 -14.60 -50.12
C CYS A 700 29.87 -15.63 -49.53
N CYS A 701 29.61 -16.70 -50.28
CA CYS A 701 28.30 -17.35 -50.26
C CYS A 701 28.43 -18.89 -50.32
N SER A 702 27.60 -19.63 -49.57
CA SER A 702 27.64 -21.11 -49.57
C SER A 702 27.36 -21.71 -50.95
N GLY A 703 26.54 -21.03 -51.77
CA GLY A 703 26.27 -21.40 -53.17
C GLY A 703 27.56 -21.50 -53.99
N ASP A 704 28.29 -20.38 -54.14
CA ASP A 704 29.54 -20.29 -54.90
C ASP A 704 30.61 -21.30 -54.46
N ILE A 705 30.70 -21.52 -53.13
CA ILE A 705 31.65 -22.47 -52.54
C ILE A 705 31.28 -23.90 -52.94
N LEU A 706 30.00 -24.28 -52.84
CA LEU A 706 29.52 -25.62 -53.25
C LEU A 706 29.58 -25.80 -54.77
N ASP A 707 29.35 -24.75 -55.55
CA ASP A 707 29.53 -24.72 -57.00
C ASP A 707 30.95 -25.13 -57.43
N MET A 708 31.98 -24.65 -56.71
CA MET A 708 33.37 -25.05 -56.94
C MET A 708 33.65 -26.51 -56.50
N VAL A 709 32.97 -27.03 -55.47
CA VAL A 709 33.07 -28.44 -55.06
C VAL A 709 32.39 -29.34 -56.10
N GLU A 710 31.19 -28.96 -56.57
CA GLU A 710 30.37 -29.68 -57.54
C GLU A 710 31.09 -29.82 -58.89
N ARG A 711 31.70 -28.73 -59.38
CA ARG A 711 32.54 -28.75 -60.59
C ARG A 711 33.94 -29.38 -60.39
N GLY A 712 34.26 -29.83 -59.18
CA GLY A 712 35.55 -30.46 -58.86
C GLY A 712 36.75 -29.52 -58.86
N GLU A 713 36.53 -28.21 -58.97
CA GLU A 713 37.57 -27.18 -58.92
C GLU A 713 38.31 -27.20 -57.58
N VAL A 714 37.56 -27.43 -56.49
CA VAL A 714 38.10 -27.69 -55.15
C VAL A 714 37.71 -29.09 -54.67
N LEU A 715 38.59 -29.72 -53.88
CA LEU A 715 38.37 -31.03 -53.27
C LEU A 715 37.57 -30.94 -51.97
N ILE A 716 37.82 -29.88 -51.20
CA ILE A 716 37.29 -29.66 -49.85
C ILE A 716 36.85 -28.21 -49.70
N ALA A 717 35.70 -27.99 -49.07
CA ALA A 717 35.26 -26.69 -48.60
C ALA A 717 35.01 -26.72 -47.08
N TYR A 718 35.54 -25.72 -46.37
CA TYR A 718 35.48 -25.59 -44.92
C TYR A 718 34.37 -24.61 -44.48
N ASN A 719 33.74 -24.89 -43.33
CA ASN A 719 32.68 -24.07 -42.72
C ASN A 719 31.50 -23.73 -43.64
N VAL A 720 31.13 -24.63 -44.56
CA VAL A 720 29.95 -24.46 -45.40
C VAL A 720 28.68 -24.70 -44.59
N LEU A 721 27.56 -24.07 -44.95
CA LEU A 721 26.27 -24.33 -44.32
C LEU A 721 25.74 -25.71 -44.74
N GLY A 722 25.57 -26.62 -43.77
CA GLY A 722 25.15 -27.99 -44.02
C GLY A 722 23.80 -28.13 -44.71
N SER A 723 22.92 -27.14 -44.58
CA SER A 723 21.64 -27.05 -45.30
C SER A 723 21.82 -26.97 -46.82
N TYR A 724 22.74 -26.12 -47.29
CA TYR A 724 23.06 -25.95 -48.71
C TYR A 724 23.77 -27.18 -49.26
N ALA A 725 24.72 -27.71 -48.50
CA ALA A 725 25.43 -28.92 -48.86
C ALA A 725 24.46 -30.11 -48.99
N ARG A 726 23.50 -30.25 -48.07
CA ARG A 726 22.44 -31.26 -48.12
C ARG A 726 21.50 -31.06 -49.32
N ALA A 727 21.12 -29.82 -49.64
CA ALA A 727 20.29 -29.53 -50.79
C ALA A 727 20.95 -29.96 -52.11
N ARG A 728 22.23 -29.61 -52.32
CA ARG A 728 22.99 -30.03 -53.52
C ARG A 728 23.20 -31.55 -53.57
N ALA A 729 23.57 -32.18 -52.45
CA ALA A 729 23.72 -33.63 -52.38
C ALA A 729 22.41 -34.39 -52.66
N ALA A 730 21.27 -33.88 -52.14
CA ALA A 730 19.94 -34.43 -52.41
C ALA A 730 19.48 -34.22 -53.86
N ALA A 731 19.94 -33.15 -54.52
CA ALA A 731 19.75 -32.93 -55.95
C ALA A 731 20.66 -33.80 -56.85
N GLY A 732 21.53 -34.64 -56.26
CA GLY A 732 22.39 -35.58 -56.98
C GLY A 732 23.79 -35.04 -57.33
N ALA A 733 24.18 -33.86 -56.83
CA ALA A 733 25.56 -33.39 -56.97
C ALA A 733 26.55 -34.33 -56.25
N PRO A 734 27.80 -34.50 -56.74
CA PRO A 734 28.82 -35.38 -56.14
C PRO A 734 29.43 -34.79 -54.85
N ILE A 735 28.60 -34.24 -53.97
CA ILE A 735 29.00 -33.59 -52.72
C ILE A 735 28.81 -34.55 -51.55
N GLY A 736 29.89 -34.73 -50.78
CA GLY A 736 29.92 -35.43 -49.51
C GLY A 736 29.94 -34.43 -48.36
N ILE A 737 29.36 -34.82 -47.23
CA ILE A 737 29.15 -33.93 -46.07
C ILE A 737 29.76 -34.57 -44.84
N VAL A 738 30.61 -33.84 -44.15
CA VAL A 738 31.20 -34.21 -42.87
C VAL A 738 30.80 -33.18 -41.82
N VAL A 739 30.02 -33.63 -40.85
CA VAL A 739 29.75 -32.92 -39.59
C VAL A 739 30.99 -33.10 -38.70
N PRO A 740 31.78 -32.05 -38.39
CA PRO A 740 33.09 -32.24 -37.76
C PRO A 740 33.02 -32.94 -36.40
N GLU A 741 33.86 -33.97 -36.27
CA GLU A 741 33.88 -34.91 -35.14
C GLU A 741 34.67 -34.39 -33.91
N ASP A 742 35.27 -33.20 -34.00
CA ASP A 742 35.93 -32.51 -32.88
C ASP A 742 34.98 -31.54 -32.15
N TYR A 743 34.32 -30.67 -32.90
CA TYR A 743 33.15 -29.90 -32.48
C TYR A 743 32.42 -29.36 -33.71
N THR A 744 31.09 -29.27 -33.68
CA THR A 744 30.32 -28.66 -34.76
C THR A 744 29.69 -27.36 -34.28
N LEU A 745 30.03 -26.24 -34.93
CA LEU A 745 29.26 -25.00 -34.75
C LEU A 745 27.87 -25.18 -35.36
N VAL A 746 26.83 -24.74 -34.65
CA VAL A 746 25.46 -24.79 -35.12
C VAL A 746 24.88 -23.38 -35.14
N ILE A 747 24.34 -22.99 -36.28
CA ILE A 747 23.66 -21.71 -36.50
C ILE A 747 22.15 -21.97 -36.42
N SER A 748 21.40 -21.01 -35.90
CA SER A 748 19.99 -20.88 -36.25
C SER A 748 19.80 -19.66 -37.14
N ARG A 749 19.00 -19.80 -38.19
CA ARG A 749 18.34 -18.65 -38.80
C ARG A 749 17.43 -18.01 -37.76
N VAL A 750 17.49 -16.69 -37.68
CA VAL A 750 16.76 -15.89 -36.70
C VAL A 750 15.68 -15.11 -37.41
N ALA A 751 14.45 -15.26 -36.95
CA ALA A 751 13.32 -14.45 -37.34
C ALA A 751 13.11 -13.31 -36.34
N VAL A 752 12.89 -12.08 -36.82
CA VAL A 752 12.55 -10.90 -36.01
C VAL A 752 11.39 -10.12 -36.64
N ILE A 753 10.57 -9.47 -35.81
CA ILE A 753 9.52 -8.55 -36.28
C ILE A 753 10.04 -7.12 -36.16
N PRO A 754 10.19 -6.36 -37.27
CA PRO A 754 10.50 -4.93 -37.22
C PRO A 754 9.47 -4.14 -36.41
N ARG A 755 9.89 -3.12 -35.68
CA ARG A 755 9.00 -2.16 -35.01
C ARG A 755 8.16 -1.34 -36.00
N THR A 756 8.61 -1.27 -37.26
CA THR A 756 7.95 -0.64 -38.40
C THR A 756 7.03 -1.59 -39.18
N ALA A 757 6.91 -2.86 -38.78
CA ALA A 757 6.10 -3.86 -39.48
C ALA A 757 4.62 -3.44 -39.57
N PRO A 758 4.03 -3.34 -40.78
CA PRO A 758 2.62 -3.02 -40.94
C PRO A 758 1.64 -4.06 -40.36
N ARG A 759 1.99 -5.35 -40.40
CA ARG A 759 1.15 -6.49 -39.96
C ARG A 759 1.91 -7.43 -39.02
N PRO A 760 2.27 -6.97 -37.79
CA PRO A 760 3.03 -7.78 -36.85
C PRO A 760 2.28 -9.06 -36.41
N HIS A 761 0.95 -9.09 -36.52
CA HIS A 761 0.15 -10.30 -36.25
C HIS A 761 0.39 -11.41 -37.28
N LEU A 762 0.56 -11.09 -38.57
CA LEU A 762 0.92 -12.09 -39.58
C LEU A 762 2.36 -12.55 -39.42
N ALA A 763 3.28 -11.63 -39.08
CA ALA A 763 4.67 -11.98 -38.82
C ALA A 763 4.80 -12.92 -37.60
N GLY A 764 4.05 -12.64 -36.51
CA GLY A 764 3.91 -13.52 -35.36
C GLY A 764 3.30 -14.87 -35.71
N ALA A 765 2.23 -14.90 -36.52
CA ALA A 765 1.62 -16.15 -36.99
C ALA A 765 2.57 -16.99 -37.86
N PHE A 766 3.43 -16.36 -38.67
CA PHE A 766 4.45 -17.08 -39.43
C PHE A 766 5.59 -17.61 -38.54
N ILE A 767 6.02 -16.85 -37.52
CA ILE A 767 6.95 -17.32 -36.50
C ILE A 767 6.36 -18.52 -35.74
N ASP A 768 5.11 -18.43 -35.30
CA ASP A 768 4.40 -19.53 -34.62
C ASP A 768 4.29 -20.76 -35.53
N TYR A 769 4.01 -20.56 -36.82
CA TYR A 769 4.04 -21.65 -37.79
C TYR A 769 5.46 -22.27 -37.92
N LEU A 770 6.52 -21.48 -38.09
CA LEU A 770 7.91 -21.98 -38.17
C LEU A 770 8.33 -22.78 -36.93
N LEU A 771 7.83 -22.41 -35.75
CA LEU A 771 8.10 -23.08 -34.47
C LEU A 771 7.15 -24.25 -34.19
N SER A 772 6.00 -24.32 -34.86
CA SER A 772 5.00 -25.38 -34.67
C SER A 772 5.55 -26.77 -35.06
N PRO A 773 4.99 -27.87 -34.52
CA PRO A 773 5.35 -29.21 -34.96
C PRO A 773 5.21 -29.41 -36.48
N ARG A 774 4.14 -28.87 -37.09
CA ARG A 774 3.92 -28.94 -38.55
C ARG A 774 5.01 -28.21 -39.34
N GLY A 775 5.34 -26.97 -38.95
CA GLY A 775 6.42 -26.22 -39.60
C GLY A 775 7.77 -26.91 -39.42
N GLN A 776 8.06 -27.46 -38.24
CA GLN A 776 9.30 -28.19 -37.96
C GLN A 776 9.38 -29.55 -38.68
N GLU A 777 8.25 -30.22 -38.97
CA GLU A 777 8.19 -31.36 -39.90
C GLU A 777 8.51 -30.93 -41.34
N VAL A 778 7.96 -29.80 -41.82
CA VAL A 778 8.28 -29.26 -43.16
C VAL A 778 9.75 -28.82 -43.26
N VAL A 779 10.32 -28.24 -42.20
CA VAL A 779 11.76 -27.92 -42.09
C VAL A 779 12.59 -29.19 -42.31
N ALA A 780 12.28 -30.29 -41.62
CA ALA A 780 13.07 -31.51 -41.71
C ALA A 780 12.84 -32.32 -43.00
N ASP A 781 11.59 -32.54 -43.39
CA ASP A 781 11.22 -33.54 -44.42
C ASP A 781 11.06 -32.95 -45.82
N ARG A 782 10.83 -31.63 -45.96
CA ARG A 782 10.52 -30.99 -47.25
C ARG A 782 11.43 -29.82 -47.62
N SER A 783 12.35 -29.41 -46.76
CA SER A 783 13.23 -28.25 -46.98
C SER A 783 14.72 -28.63 -46.96
N ALA A 784 15.57 -27.66 -47.26
CA ALA A 784 17.04 -27.77 -47.10
C ALA A 784 17.51 -27.60 -45.63
N LEU A 785 16.66 -27.05 -44.76
CA LEU A 785 17.02 -26.59 -43.41
C LEU A 785 17.05 -27.75 -42.38
N TYR A 786 17.45 -27.46 -41.14
CA TYR A 786 17.49 -28.44 -40.05
C TYR A 786 16.54 -28.01 -38.92
N ALA A 787 15.67 -28.92 -38.47
CA ALA A 787 14.66 -28.62 -37.45
C ALA A 787 15.30 -28.45 -36.06
N ILE A 788 14.96 -27.37 -35.36
CA ILE A 788 15.40 -27.09 -33.98
C ILE A 788 14.63 -27.90 -32.94
N SER A 789 13.37 -28.28 -33.25
CA SER A 789 12.50 -29.01 -32.32
C SER A 789 13.06 -30.39 -31.98
N SER A 790 13.27 -30.64 -30.68
CA SER A 790 13.73 -31.92 -30.13
C SER A 790 12.72 -33.05 -30.27
N GLY A 791 11.45 -32.75 -30.56
CA GLY A 791 10.41 -33.74 -30.84
C GLY A 791 10.52 -34.35 -32.24
N ILE A 792 11.13 -33.64 -33.20
CA ILE A 792 11.29 -34.12 -34.58
C ILE A 792 12.43 -35.13 -34.62
N LYS A 793 12.10 -36.40 -34.93
CA LYS A 793 13.04 -37.50 -35.11
C LYS A 793 13.26 -37.75 -36.60
N ARG A 794 14.24 -37.03 -37.16
CA ARG A 794 14.66 -37.04 -38.57
C ARG A 794 16.15 -36.74 -38.67
N GLU A 795 16.81 -37.20 -39.72
CA GLU A 795 18.21 -36.88 -40.02
C GLU A 795 18.43 -35.35 -40.07
N ALA A 796 17.54 -34.64 -40.76
CA ALA A 796 17.48 -33.18 -40.90
C ALA A 796 16.97 -32.45 -39.63
N SER A 797 17.43 -32.83 -38.44
CA SER A 797 16.99 -32.22 -37.17
C SER A 797 18.08 -32.18 -36.10
N ALA A 798 17.83 -31.40 -35.04
CA ALA A 798 18.64 -31.37 -33.84
C ALA A 798 18.72 -32.72 -33.11
N SER A 799 17.74 -33.61 -33.26
CA SER A 799 17.83 -34.98 -32.73
C SER A 799 18.64 -35.90 -33.65
N GLY A 800 18.47 -35.75 -34.97
CA GLY A 800 19.23 -36.46 -35.99
C GLY A 800 20.73 -36.21 -35.87
N LEU A 801 21.14 -34.95 -35.85
CA LEU A 801 22.55 -34.55 -35.70
C LEU A 801 23.18 -35.06 -34.39
N ARG A 802 22.42 -35.05 -33.27
CA ARG A 802 22.86 -35.63 -31.98
C ARG A 802 22.94 -37.16 -31.98
N SER A 803 22.33 -37.83 -32.97
CA SER A 803 22.45 -39.27 -33.17
C SER A 803 23.50 -39.66 -34.21
N SER A 804 23.88 -38.74 -35.11
CA SER A 804 24.85 -38.99 -36.17
C SER A 804 26.30 -38.69 -35.78
N THR A 805 26.55 -37.94 -34.70
CA THR A 805 27.89 -37.70 -34.17
C THR A 805 27.93 -37.70 -32.64
N ALA A 806 29.05 -38.18 -32.09
CA ALA A 806 29.36 -38.07 -30.66
C ALA A 806 30.03 -36.72 -30.29
N ALA A 807 30.34 -35.89 -31.29
CA ALA A 807 30.97 -34.59 -31.09
C ALA A 807 30.04 -33.58 -30.41
N PRO A 808 30.58 -32.64 -29.61
CA PRO A 808 29.78 -31.57 -29.04
C PRO A 808 29.25 -30.66 -30.16
N LEU A 809 27.94 -30.45 -30.14
CA LEU A 809 27.26 -29.48 -31.00
C LEU A 809 27.18 -28.16 -30.25
N HIS A 810 27.80 -27.12 -30.78
CA HIS A 810 27.89 -25.79 -30.17
C HIS A 810 26.94 -24.80 -30.88
N PRO A 811 25.68 -24.66 -30.43
CA PRO A 811 24.79 -23.64 -30.94
C PRO A 811 25.27 -22.23 -30.60
N ILE A 812 25.28 -21.35 -31.60
CA ILE A 812 25.57 -19.92 -31.43
C ILE A 812 24.36 -19.27 -30.73
N ALA A 813 24.52 -18.93 -29.46
CA ALA A 813 23.44 -18.48 -28.60
C ALA A 813 23.06 -17.02 -28.83
N LEU A 814 21.77 -16.76 -29.10
CA LEU A 814 21.20 -15.43 -29.28
C LEU A 814 21.30 -14.65 -27.96
N SER A 815 22.29 -13.76 -27.87
CA SER A 815 22.64 -13.10 -26.61
C SER A 815 23.48 -11.83 -26.83
N PRO A 816 23.56 -10.90 -25.86
CA PRO A 816 24.41 -9.72 -25.94
C PRO A 816 25.89 -10.00 -26.21
N ALA A 817 26.36 -11.23 -25.98
CA ALA A 817 27.74 -11.64 -26.27
C ALA A 817 28.09 -11.53 -27.77
N LEU A 818 27.11 -11.72 -28.67
CA LEU A 818 27.33 -11.57 -30.12
C LEU A 818 27.67 -10.12 -30.53
N LEU A 819 27.22 -9.13 -29.76
CA LEU A 819 27.54 -7.71 -29.99
C LEU A 819 29.04 -7.40 -29.85
N VAL A 820 29.81 -8.29 -29.21
CA VAL A 820 31.29 -8.19 -29.10
C VAL A 820 31.96 -8.33 -30.46
N PHE A 821 31.44 -9.18 -31.34
CA PHE A 821 31.99 -9.37 -32.69
C PHE A 821 31.58 -8.26 -33.66
N LEU A 822 30.58 -7.46 -33.30
CA LEU A 822 30.16 -6.25 -34.00
C LEU A 822 30.81 -4.97 -33.43
N ASP A 823 31.71 -5.09 -32.45
CA ASP A 823 32.61 -4.01 -32.06
C ASP A 823 33.56 -3.66 -33.23
N ARG A 824 33.69 -2.36 -33.52
CA ARG A 824 34.46 -1.88 -34.67
C ARG A 824 35.93 -2.28 -34.59
N LEU A 825 36.58 -2.03 -33.45
CA LEU A 825 38.01 -2.32 -33.28
C LEU A 825 38.28 -3.83 -33.23
N LYS A 826 37.40 -4.61 -32.58
CA LYS A 826 37.53 -6.07 -32.56
C LYS A 826 37.41 -6.67 -33.97
N ARG A 827 36.42 -6.20 -34.75
CA ARG A 827 36.22 -6.66 -36.14
C ARG A 827 37.38 -6.24 -37.05
N GLU A 828 37.86 -4.99 -36.94
CA GLU A 828 39.02 -4.51 -37.69
C GLU A 828 40.26 -5.38 -37.43
N ARG A 829 40.64 -5.62 -36.16
CA ARG A 829 41.78 -6.49 -35.84
C ARG A 829 41.58 -7.95 -36.26
N PHE A 830 40.39 -8.52 -36.05
CA PHE A 830 40.12 -9.90 -36.45
C PHE A 830 40.28 -10.09 -37.96
N LEU A 831 39.76 -9.16 -38.77
CA LEU A 831 39.88 -9.21 -40.22
C LEU A 831 41.32 -9.00 -40.68
N GLN A 832 42.08 -8.10 -40.06
CA GLN A 832 43.52 -7.94 -40.35
C GLN A 832 44.33 -9.22 -40.02
N GLN A 833 44.09 -9.83 -38.87
CA GLN A 833 44.75 -11.08 -38.46
C GLN A 833 44.34 -12.25 -39.37
N TRP A 834 43.08 -12.30 -39.81
CA TRP A 834 42.61 -13.33 -40.72
C TRP A 834 43.15 -13.15 -42.14
N GLN A 835 43.12 -11.93 -42.69
CA GLN A 835 43.68 -11.62 -44.00
C GLN A 835 45.18 -11.93 -44.06
N SER A 836 45.95 -11.53 -43.06
CA SER A 836 47.40 -11.84 -43.00
C SER A 836 47.73 -13.33 -42.82
N ALA A 837 46.79 -14.15 -42.34
CA ALA A 837 46.95 -15.60 -42.22
C ALA A 837 46.43 -16.39 -43.45
N ILE A 838 45.42 -15.89 -44.17
CA ILE A 838 44.82 -16.58 -45.33
C ILE A 838 45.37 -16.09 -46.68
N LEU A 839 45.80 -14.83 -46.79
CA LEU A 839 46.38 -14.21 -47.98
C LEU A 839 47.92 -14.21 -47.91
N LEU A 840 48.50 -15.33 -47.47
CA LEU A 840 49.96 -15.49 -47.43
C LEU A 840 50.55 -15.35 -48.85
N PRO A 841 51.71 -14.67 -49.01
CA PRO A 841 52.25 -14.25 -50.31
C PRO A 841 52.83 -15.38 -51.16
#